data_AF-A0A5N6U4C7-F1
#
_entry.id   AF-A0A5N6U4C7-F1
#
_cell.length_a   1.000
_cell.length_b   1.000
_cell.length_c   1.000
_cell.angle_alpha   90.00
_cell.angle_beta   90.00
_cell.angle_gamma   90.00
#
_symmetry.space_group_name_H-M   'P 1'
#
loop_
_entity.id
_entity.type
_entity.pdbx_description
1 polymer ?
#
loop_
_entity_poly.entity_id
_entity_poly.type
_entity_poly.pdbx_seq_one_letter_code
_entity_poly.pdbx_strand_id
1 'polypeptide(L)'
;MLSSLKSFLSQLCPCRKMECRQNTSRFPSLLSSLWGPRRSQQSIPVSTSTQTQAQAQAQTQTPAPAPAPAPDPSPASAKIDIASNLQKKRSAEQDRESRETAQKEIVDELQNLVGLENVKRQLVGVQNWVQICRRHGREPRNEWYNIVFQGNPGTGKSSIARIYAKLLYAIGICDTNTVKEVSGRELALKGVEDLQRLIQEMVDAEAPAQTAGVLIIDNPQALSPGHNESHRDILDCLLRAMERKSGRIIVVFMGQASHMEKFLQQSPQVQRRTCSTVNFADFDRSELLQLLGRRITSEYNGKMQVEGGLDGQYMQAAARRLARNRGEGFTNVYAVRQVVEVIAHRQAECLIEQKDVGMDDVDYFFFSKDDVLGPNPSDVRAQSPAWTSLQSFVGQDAVKSSVREVFGTVEENYWREIKSQKRLLVRVNRVFAGPPGTGKTTAAKLYAKILADLGLLSSGEAVVKPLSAFSSMSHTDEILASTIGRALIIDMDTPDTDDSDSIRISESSLDMLIKELSANKENHCTILVGSDNVFDTLLPELRESSRMLEHQVVRFKALTREQMEELFQTKLQEQDVDATPEAFQAAMDILESARMRMDFDNARGIERLLTAANQSFDQKRSRTEGPLSQRVLEPEYFNSDLVGGKAALAFREELRHSIVPDDIISVLKRYHNEMKIAWLQGHEPKARVPGTLVFKGACGTGKKTVARHLSGLYYKMGVLKTAAVVECSVSDLVTTNMSHTSIRTRSQLDRARGKLLYVEDAHRLGDNEYTMQAMDELIYLLPKLGQELVVVLAGPSQELDHLLANKPRLASLFQEEIVFRNPTPRECLRLLDRRLEEEGVRGQRLFLTDPREATHREFTRAIQILSMFPCWGNSRDIELLARWMVSVCVRDLPLDGTALPEVNLSDEQAMACMIKLFNLKRDRLRFNQDPKARTLPRILSQPRCTERGGVRFPV
;
A
#
# COMPACT_ATOMS: atom_id res chain seq x y z
N MET A 1 44.06 -16.34 -31.32
CA MET A 1 43.14 -16.52 -30.17
C MET A 1 43.25 -15.47 -29.06
N LEU A 2 44.35 -14.71 -28.90
CA LEU A 2 44.44 -13.64 -27.89
C LEU A 2 44.00 -12.23 -28.37
N SER A 3 43.84 -12.02 -29.67
CA SER A 3 43.30 -10.76 -30.23
C SER A 3 41.77 -10.69 -30.24
N SER A 4 41.09 -11.84 -30.28
CA SER A 4 39.61 -11.91 -30.29
C SER A 4 38.98 -11.77 -28.89
N LEU A 5 39.75 -11.91 -27.81
CA LEU A 5 39.27 -11.72 -26.44
C LEU A 5 39.17 -10.24 -26.02
N LYS A 6 39.94 -9.35 -26.66
CA LYS A 6 39.89 -7.91 -26.40
C LYS A 6 38.67 -7.22 -27.02
N SER A 7 38.13 -7.77 -28.11
CA SER A 7 36.92 -7.24 -28.77
C SER A 7 35.62 -7.64 -28.07
N PHE A 8 35.63 -8.72 -27.29
CA PHE A 8 34.42 -9.24 -26.64
C PHE A 8 34.19 -8.63 -25.23
N LEU A 9 35.27 -8.21 -24.55
CA LEU A 9 35.19 -7.57 -23.23
C LEU A 9 34.80 -6.08 -23.27
N SER A 10 34.74 -5.45 -24.45
CA SER A 10 34.34 -4.04 -24.59
C SER A 10 32.83 -3.82 -24.76
N GLN A 11 32.01 -4.88 -24.82
CA GLN A 11 30.56 -4.78 -25.06
C GLN A 11 29.67 -5.10 -23.83
N LEU A 12 30.23 -5.37 -22.64
CA LEU A 12 29.46 -5.81 -21.46
C LEU A 12 29.51 -4.89 -20.22
N CYS A 13 29.74 -3.58 -20.40
CA CYS A 13 29.69 -2.62 -19.29
C CYS A 13 28.67 -1.49 -19.55
N PRO A 14 27.44 -1.56 -18.99
CA PRO A 14 26.58 -0.40 -18.84
C PRO A 14 26.76 0.16 -17.42
N CYS A 15 27.90 0.82 -17.16
CA CYS A 15 28.04 1.65 -15.97
C CYS A 15 28.44 3.06 -16.38
N ARG A 16 27.47 3.95 -16.17
CA ARG A 16 27.48 5.41 -16.32
C ARG A 16 28.87 6.03 -16.14
N LYS A 17 29.21 6.90 -17.09
CA LYS A 17 30.13 8.02 -16.89
C LYS A 17 29.77 8.74 -15.58
N MET A 18 30.47 8.47 -14.49
CA MET A 18 30.71 9.50 -13.49
C MET A 18 31.76 10.41 -14.10
N GLU A 19 31.31 11.55 -14.60
CA GLU A 19 32.20 12.68 -14.82
C GLU A 19 32.94 12.93 -13.50
N CYS A 20 34.25 12.67 -13.48
CA CYS A 20 35.12 13.29 -12.50
C CYS A 20 34.98 14.80 -12.68
N ARG A 21 34.07 15.42 -11.92
CA ARG A 21 33.97 16.87 -11.81
C ARG A 21 35.36 17.39 -11.44
N GLN A 22 35.96 18.11 -12.38
CA GLN A 22 37.28 18.69 -12.21
C GLN A 22 37.25 19.66 -11.03
N ASN A 23 38.14 19.46 -10.06
CA ASN A 23 38.42 20.44 -9.03
C ASN A 23 38.91 21.74 -9.70
N THR A 24 38.13 22.82 -9.58
CA THR A 24 38.56 24.15 -10.00
C THR A 24 39.46 24.76 -8.92
N SER A 25 40.65 24.20 -8.74
CA SER A 25 41.69 24.78 -7.90
C SER A 25 42.54 25.74 -8.73
N ARG A 26 42.69 26.99 -8.27
CA ARG A 26 43.70 27.93 -8.82
C ARG A 26 45.14 27.60 -8.37
N PHE A 27 45.32 26.63 -7.47
CA PHE A 27 46.63 26.17 -6.99
C PHE A 27 47.08 24.91 -7.74
N PRO A 28 48.32 24.88 -8.30
CA PRO A 28 48.84 23.71 -9.00
C PRO A 28 49.18 22.57 -8.04
N SER A 29 48.77 21.34 -8.35
CA SER A 29 49.18 20.13 -7.61
C SER A 29 50.33 19.43 -8.34
N LEU A 30 51.52 19.41 -7.73
CA LEU A 30 52.66 18.62 -8.23
C LEU A 30 52.63 17.20 -7.64
N LEU A 31 52.69 16.20 -8.51
CA LEU A 31 52.84 14.78 -8.16
C LEU A 31 54.24 14.50 -7.58
N SER A 32 54.25 13.53 -6.66
CA SER A 32 55.32 13.09 -5.78
C SER A 32 56.55 12.46 -6.45
N SER A 33 57.75 12.92 -6.07
CA SER A 33 58.96 12.08 -6.01
C SER A 33 59.96 12.66 -5.01
N LEU A 34 59.73 12.47 -3.71
CA LEU A 34 60.73 12.84 -2.69
C LEU A 34 61.02 11.78 -1.64
N TRP A 35 60.33 10.63 -1.59
CA TRP A 35 60.69 9.53 -0.67
C TRP A 35 60.97 8.22 -1.41
N GLY A 36 62.26 7.94 -1.61
CA GLY A 36 62.84 6.66 -2.02
C GLY A 36 64.33 6.64 -1.59
N PRO A 37 64.89 5.51 -1.12
CA PRO A 37 66.15 5.51 -0.40
C PRO A 37 67.36 5.71 -1.32
N ARG A 38 68.36 6.46 -0.82
CA ARG A 38 69.66 6.66 -1.47
C ARG A 38 70.40 5.34 -1.66
N ARG A 39 70.92 5.11 -2.87
CA ARG A 39 72.06 4.22 -3.13
C ARG A 39 73.10 4.92 -4.01
N SER A 40 74.33 4.49 -3.81
CA SER A 40 75.64 5.13 -3.98
C SER A 40 76.27 5.01 -5.37
N GLN A 41 77.10 6.02 -5.71
CA GLN A 41 78.32 5.99 -6.56
C GLN A 41 78.11 5.61 -8.06
N GLN A 42 78.81 6.14 -9.07
CA GLN A 42 80.22 6.50 -9.22
C GLN A 42 80.43 7.24 -10.59
N SER A 43 81.53 7.99 -10.69
CA SER A 43 82.40 8.28 -11.87
C SER A 43 81.93 9.06 -13.12
N ILE A 44 82.56 10.25 -13.28
CA ILE A 44 83.15 10.94 -14.47
C ILE A 44 83.61 9.98 -15.62
N PRO A 45 83.93 10.36 -16.91
CA PRO A 45 84.19 11.71 -17.48
C PRO A 45 83.90 11.97 -19.00
N VAL A 46 84.38 13.14 -19.49
CA VAL A 46 84.77 13.58 -20.87
C VAL A 46 83.63 13.76 -21.91
N SER A 47 83.62 14.66 -22.91
CA SER A 47 84.54 15.70 -23.44
C SER A 47 83.81 16.53 -24.51
N THR A 48 84.21 17.81 -24.63
CA THR A 48 84.35 18.65 -25.86
C THR A 48 83.22 18.75 -26.89
N SER A 49 82.80 19.99 -27.17
CA SER A 49 83.28 20.68 -28.38
C SER A 49 82.98 22.18 -28.33
N THR A 50 84.05 22.92 -28.55
CA THR A 50 84.20 24.33 -28.89
C THR A 50 83.27 24.79 -30.01
N GLN A 51 82.73 26.00 -29.91
CA GLN A 51 82.76 26.96 -31.01
C GLN A 51 82.68 28.41 -30.50
N THR A 52 83.37 29.24 -31.26
CA THR A 52 84.05 30.49 -30.92
C THR A 52 83.19 31.73 -31.24
N GLN A 53 83.64 32.87 -30.73
CA GLN A 53 83.43 34.28 -31.18
C GLN A 53 82.43 35.10 -30.34
N ALA A 54 82.65 36.37 -29.99
CA ALA A 54 83.80 37.27 -29.98
C ALA A 54 83.38 38.58 -29.28
N GLN A 55 84.34 39.26 -28.63
CA GLN A 55 84.46 40.71 -28.34
C GLN A 55 83.41 41.37 -27.39
N ALA A 56 83.77 41.87 -26.20
CA ALA A 56 84.60 43.06 -25.85
C ALA A 56 83.95 44.37 -26.36
N GLN A 57 83.75 45.46 -25.59
CA GLN A 57 84.57 46.11 -24.56
C GLN A 57 83.71 46.99 -23.64
N ALA A 58 84.18 47.14 -22.40
CA ALA A 58 83.80 48.22 -21.49
C ALA A 58 84.59 49.50 -21.82
N GLN A 59 84.03 50.68 -21.54
CA GLN A 59 84.82 51.88 -21.26
C GLN A 59 84.08 52.87 -20.35
N THR A 60 84.83 53.30 -19.35
CA THR A 60 84.65 54.28 -18.28
C THR A 60 84.60 55.72 -18.80
N GLN A 61 83.93 56.63 -18.07
CA GLN A 61 84.34 58.05 -17.90
C GLN A 61 83.46 58.82 -16.86
N THR A 62 84.14 59.49 -15.92
CA THR A 62 83.73 60.64 -15.05
C THR A 62 84.33 61.95 -15.65
N PRO A 63 84.15 63.23 -15.16
CA PRO A 63 83.49 63.80 -13.96
C PRO A 63 82.73 65.19 -14.09
N ALA A 64 82.00 65.61 -13.00
CA ALA A 64 81.74 66.97 -12.39
C ALA A 64 81.12 68.16 -13.20
N PRO A 65 80.56 69.28 -12.62
CA PRO A 65 80.62 69.82 -11.23
C PRO A 65 79.28 70.37 -10.61
N ALA A 66 79.35 70.88 -9.36
CA ALA A 66 78.26 71.48 -8.52
C ALA A 66 78.16 73.03 -8.62
N PRO A 67 77.15 73.71 -8.01
CA PRO A 67 77.40 74.45 -6.75
C PRO A 67 76.26 74.61 -5.68
N ALA A 68 76.74 74.71 -4.41
CA ALA A 68 76.32 75.15 -3.03
C ALA A 68 75.16 76.18 -2.74
N PRO A 69 74.89 76.65 -1.47
CA PRO A 69 74.57 75.97 -0.17
C PRO A 69 73.53 76.70 0.79
N ALA A 70 73.24 76.04 1.95
CA ALA A 70 72.90 76.53 3.33
C ALA A 70 71.46 77.02 3.70
N PRO A 71 71.01 77.02 5.00
CA PRO A 71 71.72 76.78 6.28
C PRO A 71 71.06 75.82 7.32
N ASP A 72 71.84 75.43 8.34
CA ASP A 72 71.42 74.76 9.61
C ASP A 72 70.66 75.71 10.57
N PRO A 73 69.90 75.16 11.56
CA PRO A 73 70.44 75.18 12.93
C PRO A 73 70.14 73.91 13.78
N SER A 74 71.22 73.38 14.38
CA SER A 74 71.45 72.89 15.77
C SER A 74 70.40 72.07 16.58
N PRO A 75 70.86 71.26 17.57
CA PRO A 75 70.24 69.99 17.95
C PRO A 75 69.50 70.00 19.30
N ALA A 76 68.35 69.34 19.37
CA ALA A 76 67.78 68.81 20.63
C ALA A 76 66.74 67.71 20.33
N SER A 77 66.76 66.64 21.14
CA SER A 77 65.76 65.54 21.27
C SER A 77 66.13 64.11 20.81
N ALA A 78 67.40 63.71 20.89
CA ALA A 78 67.77 62.29 20.81
C ALA A 78 67.62 61.56 22.16
N LYS A 79 66.40 61.32 22.67
CA LYS A 79 66.15 60.37 23.78
C LYS A 79 64.81 59.59 23.76
N ILE A 80 63.97 59.69 22.73
CA ILE A 80 62.64 59.02 22.73
C ILE A 80 62.56 57.77 21.80
N ASP A 81 63.50 57.55 20.86
CA ASP A 81 63.37 56.49 19.83
C ASP A 81 63.98 55.11 20.14
N ILE A 82 64.56 54.90 21.34
CA ILE A 82 65.20 53.63 21.69
C ILE A 82 64.19 52.65 22.34
N ALA A 83 63.24 53.15 23.14
CA ALA A 83 62.23 52.33 23.82
C ALA A 83 61.19 51.76 22.84
N SER A 84 60.74 52.56 21.87
CA SER A 84 59.78 52.16 20.83
C SER A 84 60.36 51.11 19.85
N ASN A 85 61.65 51.21 19.52
CA ASN A 85 62.36 50.22 18.69
C ASN A 85 62.66 48.91 19.42
N LEU A 86 62.91 48.95 20.74
CA LEU A 86 63.08 47.74 21.57
C LEU A 86 61.76 47.01 21.81
N GLN A 87 60.64 47.73 22.00
CA GLN A 87 59.30 47.14 22.06
C GLN A 87 58.87 46.50 20.73
N LYS A 88 59.12 47.17 19.59
CA LYS A 88 58.84 46.60 18.25
C LYS A 88 59.68 45.37 17.91
N LYS A 89 60.93 45.28 18.38
CA LYS A 89 61.76 44.08 18.21
C LYS A 89 61.27 42.90 19.08
N ARG A 90 60.90 43.16 20.34
CA ARG A 90 60.34 42.12 21.24
C ARG A 90 58.98 41.59 20.76
N SER A 91 58.09 42.45 20.25
CA SER A 91 56.80 42.02 19.72
C SER A 91 56.95 41.19 18.45
N ALA A 92 57.89 41.53 17.55
CA ALA A 92 58.16 40.77 16.33
C ALA A 92 58.81 39.40 16.60
N GLU A 93 59.60 39.27 17.67
CA GLU A 93 60.23 38.01 18.08
C GLU A 93 59.21 37.05 18.74
N GLN A 94 58.32 37.58 19.60
CA GLN A 94 57.17 36.83 20.13
C GLN A 94 56.19 36.37 19.04
N ASP A 95 55.93 37.20 18.04
CA ASP A 95 55.04 36.85 16.91
C ASP A 95 55.64 35.72 16.06
N ARG A 96 56.98 35.70 15.92
CA ARG A 96 57.69 34.66 15.20
C ARG A 96 57.64 33.32 15.94
N GLU A 97 57.88 33.31 17.25
CA GLU A 97 57.75 32.10 18.09
C GLU A 97 56.31 31.56 18.09
N SER A 98 55.31 32.46 18.14
CA SER A 98 53.88 32.09 18.10
C SER A 98 53.50 31.44 16.77
N ARG A 99 54.02 31.94 15.65
CA ARG A 99 53.79 31.35 14.31
C ARG A 99 54.48 30.01 14.12
N GLU A 100 55.69 29.84 14.64
CA GLU A 100 56.42 28.56 14.60
C GLU A 100 55.72 27.49 15.45
N THR A 101 55.17 27.87 16.60
CA THR A 101 54.37 26.98 17.47
C THR A 101 53.07 26.57 16.78
N ALA A 102 52.33 27.54 16.22
CA ALA A 102 51.10 27.27 15.46
C ALA A 102 51.37 26.33 14.27
N GLN A 103 52.50 26.47 13.58
CA GLN A 103 52.85 25.61 12.46
C GLN A 103 53.06 24.13 12.89
N LYS A 104 53.66 23.89 14.05
CA LYS A 104 53.82 22.54 14.60
C LYS A 104 52.47 21.94 15.01
N GLU A 105 51.65 22.70 15.74
CA GLU A 105 50.31 22.28 16.15
C GLU A 105 49.42 21.90 14.95
N ILE A 106 49.49 22.66 13.85
CA ILE A 106 48.72 22.36 12.63
C ILE A 106 49.12 21.01 12.03
N VAL A 107 50.42 20.71 11.99
CA VAL A 107 50.91 19.44 11.45
C VAL A 107 50.41 18.29 12.30
N ASP A 108 50.48 18.42 13.62
CA ASP A 108 50.00 17.41 14.56
C ASP A 108 48.46 17.24 14.49
N GLU A 109 47.71 18.34 14.43
CA GLU A 109 46.25 18.33 14.25
C GLU A 109 45.86 17.65 12.92
N LEU A 110 46.54 17.96 11.82
CA LEU A 110 46.26 17.35 10.50
C LEU A 110 46.61 15.86 10.44
N GLN A 111 47.71 15.44 11.09
CA GLN A 111 48.09 14.02 11.17
C GLN A 111 47.10 13.22 12.02
N ASN A 112 46.53 13.85 13.05
CA ASN A 112 45.53 13.23 13.92
C ASN A 112 44.14 13.11 13.28
N LEU A 113 43.84 13.80 12.18
CA LEU A 113 42.56 13.65 11.49
C LEU A 113 42.51 12.37 10.62
N VAL A 114 41.46 11.57 10.82
CA VAL A 114 41.17 10.38 10.02
C VAL A 114 40.74 10.78 8.62
N GLY A 115 41.34 10.18 7.59
CA GLY A 115 40.97 10.40 6.19
C GLY A 115 41.30 11.80 5.66
N LEU A 116 40.43 12.31 4.78
CA LEU A 116 40.52 13.66 4.18
C LEU A 116 41.79 13.93 3.35
N GLU A 117 42.37 12.89 2.74
CA GLU A 117 43.63 12.99 1.99
C GLU A 117 43.57 13.94 0.80
N ASN A 118 42.38 14.15 0.21
CA ASN A 118 42.19 15.18 -0.82
C ASN A 118 42.27 16.60 -0.24
N VAL A 119 41.67 16.83 0.94
CA VAL A 119 41.68 18.11 1.65
C VAL A 119 43.07 18.43 2.18
N LYS A 120 43.75 17.47 2.81
CA LYS A 120 45.13 17.61 3.30
C LYS A 120 46.07 18.05 2.17
N ARG A 121 45.97 17.42 1.00
CA ARG A 121 46.74 17.82 -0.20
C ARG A 121 46.44 19.25 -0.65
N GLN A 122 45.19 19.69 -0.61
CA GLN A 122 44.83 21.06 -0.99
C GLN A 122 45.37 22.10 -0.01
N LEU A 123 45.36 21.83 1.30
CA LEU A 123 45.96 22.70 2.32
C LEU A 123 47.48 22.84 2.13
N VAL A 124 48.18 21.74 1.87
CA VAL A 124 49.61 21.77 1.51
C VAL A 124 49.83 22.55 0.20
N GLY A 125 48.91 22.44 -0.75
CA GLY A 125 48.92 23.23 -1.99
C GLY A 125 48.93 24.74 -1.74
N VAL A 126 48.20 25.22 -0.73
CA VAL A 126 48.19 26.65 -0.35
C VAL A 126 49.56 27.08 0.19
N GLN A 127 50.19 26.27 1.05
CA GLN A 127 51.56 26.56 1.53
C GLN A 127 52.56 26.64 0.37
N ASN A 128 52.50 25.68 -0.56
CA ASN A 128 53.36 25.66 -1.73
C ASN A 128 53.14 26.88 -2.63
N TRP A 129 51.89 27.30 -2.82
CA TRP A 129 51.57 28.49 -3.60
C TRP A 129 52.16 29.77 -2.99
N VAL A 130 52.05 29.94 -1.67
CA VAL A 130 52.64 31.09 -0.97
C VAL A 130 54.15 31.13 -1.18
N GLN A 131 54.83 29.98 -1.10
CA GLN A 131 56.27 29.89 -1.37
C GLN A 131 56.61 30.26 -2.83
N ILE A 132 55.80 29.82 -3.80
CA ILE A 132 55.98 30.15 -5.21
C ILE A 132 55.80 31.66 -5.44
N CYS A 133 54.75 32.28 -4.88
CA CYS A 133 54.54 33.72 -4.99
C CYS A 133 55.73 34.53 -4.46
N ARG A 134 56.26 34.15 -3.28
CA ARG A 134 57.47 34.78 -2.71
C ARG A 134 58.67 34.65 -3.65
N ARG A 135 58.88 33.49 -4.27
CA ARG A 135 59.97 33.27 -5.23
C ARG A 135 59.80 34.06 -6.53
N HIS A 136 58.57 34.33 -6.94
CA HIS A 136 58.27 35.18 -8.10
C HIS A 136 58.32 36.68 -7.80
N GLY A 137 58.73 37.09 -6.58
CA GLY A 137 58.76 38.50 -6.18
C GLY A 137 57.37 39.13 -6.05
N ARG A 138 56.32 38.31 -5.91
CA ARG A 138 54.94 38.77 -5.68
C ARG A 138 54.62 38.72 -4.19
N GLU A 139 53.97 39.76 -3.69
CA GLU A 139 53.48 39.79 -2.31
C GLU A 139 52.32 38.77 -2.15
N PRO A 140 52.48 37.67 -1.38
CA PRO A 140 51.45 36.63 -1.27
C PRO A 140 50.14 37.14 -0.67
N ARG A 141 50.17 38.23 0.09
CA ARG A 141 48.97 38.88 0.67
C ARG A 141 48.00 39.42 -0.39
N ASN A 142 48.48 39.65 -1.61
CA ASN A 142 47.65 40.15 -2.72
C ASN A 142 46.90 39.04 -3.48
N GLU A 143 47.10 37.77 -3.11
CA GLU A 143 46.43 36.62 -3.71
C GLU A 143 45.08 36.32 -3.06
N TRP A 144 44.35 35.34 -3.60
CA TRP A 144 43.03 34.96 -3.10
C TRP A 144 43.04 33.73 -2.21
N TYR A 145 42.48 33.88 -1.01
CA TYR A 145 42.40 32.82 -0.02
C TYR A 145 40.96 32.48 0.40
N ASN A 146 39.96 33.17 -0.14
CA ASN A 146 38.55 32.85 0.10
C ASN A 146 38.21 31.47 -0.48
N ILE A 147 37.67 30.58 0.33
CA ILE A 147 37.51 29.17 -0.03
C ILE A 147 36.10 28.67 0.28
N VAL A 148 35.61 27.73 -0.53
CA VAL A 148 34.31 27.09 -0.32
C VAL A 148 34.52 25.65 0.08
N PHE A 149 33.97 25.25 1.23
CA PHE A 149 33.94 23.87 1.71
C PHE A 149 32.53 23.30 1.54
N GLN A 150 32.42 22.27 0.72
CA GLN A 150 31.15 21.61 0.45
C GLN A 150 31.22 20.12 0.75
N GLY A 151 30.14 19.56 1.28
CA GLY A 151 30.03 18.13 1.57
C GLY A 151 28.95 17.84 2.62
N ASN A 152 28.66 16.57 2.86
CA ASN A 152 27.64 16.15 3.82
C ASN A 152 27.98 16.57 5.27
N PRO A 153 27.00 16.67 6.19
CA PRO A 153 27.27 16.95 7.60
C PRO A 153 28.25 15.94 8.21
N GLY A 154 29.06 16.40 9.17
CA GLY A 154 29.97 15.53 9.93
C GLY A 154 31.23 15.07 9.20
N THR A 155 31.53 15.58 8.00
CA THR A 155 32.78 15.29 7.26
C THR A 155 34.01 16.07 7.76
N GLY A 156 33.87 16.92 8.79
CA GLY A 156 34.98 17.68 9.38
C GLY A 156 35.23 19.07 8.79
N LYS A 157 34.28 19.63 8.01
CA LYS A 157 34.38 20.98 7.41
C LYS A 157 34.78 22.07 8.40
N SER A 158 34.06 22.21 9.52
CA SER A 158 34.32 23.25 10.52
C SER A 158 35.67 23.06 11.20
N SER A 159 36.08 21.81 11.46
CA SER A 159 37.40 21.50 12.01
C SER A 159 38.52 21.93 11.05
N ILE A 160 38.40 21.58 9.77
CA ILE A 160 39.37 22.01 8.75
C ILE A 160 39.34 23.53 8.53
N ALA A 161 38.19 24.20 8.65
CA ALA A 161 38.11 25.65 8.49
C ALA A 161 38.90 26.39 9.56
N ARG A 162 38.83 25.92 10.81
CA ARG A 162 39.67 26.43 11.90
C ARG A 162 41.16 26.16 11.66
N ILE A 163 41.51 24.96 11.20
CA ILE A 163 42.91 24.62 10.83
C ILE A 163 43.41 25.48 9.68
N TYR A 164 42.57 25.74 8.67
CA TYR A 164 42.90 26.62 7.54
C TYR A 164 43.14 28.07 7.99
N ALA A 165 42.37 28.57 8.94
CA ALA A 165 42.60 29.89 9.51
C ALA A 165 43.94 29.98 10.28
N LYS A 166 44.22 28.98 11.14
CA LYS A 166 45.52 28.86 11.82
C LYS A 166 46.67 28.78 10.82
N LEU A 167 46.49 28.05 9.72
CA LEU A 167 47.47 27.90 8.64
C LEU A 167 47.81 29.25 7.98
N LEU A 168 46.80 30.07 7.68
CA LEU A 168 47.00 31.39 7.07
C LEU A 168 47.74 32.35 8.01
N TYR A 169 47.50 32.26 9.33
CA TYR A 169 48.27 33.00 10.33
C TYR A 169 49.73 32.51 10.41
N ALA A 170 49.94 31.19 10.52
CA ALA A 170 51.27 30.59 10.64
C ALA A 170 52.19 30.92 9.44
N ILE A 171 51.64 30.94 8.21
CA ILE A 171 52.41 31.28 7.00
C ILE A 171 52.52 32.80 6.74
N GLY A 172 51.92 33.64 7.59
CA GLY A 172 52.05 35.11 7.57
C GLY A 172 51.13 35.85 6.58
N ILE A 173 50.01 35.22 6.19
CA ILE A 173 48.96 35.85 5.36
C ILE A 173 48.00 36.66 6.23
N CYS A 174 47.58 36.13 7.38
CA CYS A 174 46.81 36.87 8.38
C CYS A 174 47.75 37.46 9.43
N ASP A 175 47.49 38.70 9.85
CA ASP A 175 48.27 39.35 10.91
C ASP A 175 47.88 38.84 12.31
N THR A 176 46.63 38.40 12.51
CA THR A 176 46.16 37.80 13.78
C THR A 176 45.53 36.42 13.56
N ASN A 177 45.47 35.60 14.61
CA ASN A 177 44.78 34.30 14.60
C ASN A 177 43.28 34.43 14.95
N THR A 178 42.66 35.57 14.61
CA THR A 178 41.24 35.82 14.89
C THR A 178 40.35 35.03 13.94
N VAL A 179 39.46 34.22 14.51
CA VAL A 179 38.45 33.43 13.79
C VAL A 179 37.08 33.75 14.36
N LYS A 180 36.15 34.17 13.49
CA LYS A 180 34.74 34.37 13.84
C LYS A 180 33.89 33.40 13.02
N GLU A 181 33.04 32.63 13.70
CA GLU A 181 32.11 31.69 13.08
C GLU A 181 30.69 32.24 13.19
N VAL A 182 29.98 32.33 12.07
CA VAL A 182 28.59 32.84 12.01
C VAL A 182 27.76 32.00 11.05
N SER A 183 26.48 31.79 11.36
CA SER A 183 25.56 31.13 10.42
C SER A 183 24.96 32.11 9.42
N GLY A 184 24.71 31.69 8.18
CA GLY A 184 23.99 32.47 7.18
C GLY A 184 22.59 32.90 7.65
N ARG A 185 21.91 32.07 8.48
CA ARG A 185 20.62 32.44 9.10
C ARG A 185 20.77 33.53 10.15
N GLU A 186 21.84 33.46 10.94
CA GLU A 186 22.13 34.45 11.98
C GLU A 186 22.43 35.81 11.35
N LEU A 187 23.21 35.83 10.26
CA LEU A 187 23.45 37.04 9.47
C LEU A 187 22.16 37.60 8.86
N ALA A 188 21.29 36.74 8.33
CA ALA A 188 20.00 37.16 7.77
C ALA A 188 19.08 37.81 8.83
N LEU A 189 19.09 37.31 10.07
CA LEU A 189 18.29 37.84 11.18
C LEU A 189 18.84 39.14 11.76
N LYS A 190 20.16 39.25 11.90
CA LYS A 190 20.82 40.39 12.56
C LYS A 190 21.13 41.57 11.63
N GLY A 191 21.09 41.35 10.31
CA GLY A 191 21.22 42.40 9.32
C GLY A 191 22.65 42.88 9.08
N VAL A 192 22.79 43.94 8.28
CA VAL A 192 24.07 44.47 7.78
C VAL A 192 24.90 45.13 8.89
N GLU A 193 24.26 45.77 9.87
CA GLU A 193 24.93 46.47 10.96
C GLU A 193 25.77 45.51 11.83
N ASP A 194 25.24 44.33 12.12
CA ASP A 194 25.95 43.32 12.90
C ASP A 194 27.15 42.73 12.13
N LEU A 195 26.99 42.52 10.82
CA LEU A 195 28.10 42.09 9.96
C LEU A 195 29.22 43.14 9.94
N GLN A 196 28.89 44.43 9.87
CA GLN A 196 29.87 45.50 9.93
C GLN A 196 30.57 45.55 11.29
N ARG A 197 29.84 45.35 12.39
CA ARG A 197 30.41 45.23 13.73
C ARG A 197 31.37 44.04 13.84
N LEU A 198 30.99 42.86 13.35
CA LEU A 198 31.85 41.67 13.33
C LEU A 198 33.12 41.89 12.53
N ILE A 199 33.02 42.56 11.38
CA ILE A 199 34.19 42.93 10.57
C ILE A 199 35.07 43.94 11.31
N GLN A 200 34.47 44.93 11.97
CA GLN A 200 35.20 45.96 12.72
C GLN A 200 35.91 45.41 13.97
N GLU A 201 35.30 44.45 14.67
CA GLU A 201 35.92 43.73 15.80
C GLU A 201 37.14 42.89 15.38
N MET A 202 37.16 42.38 14.15
CA MET A 202 38.30 41.65 13.62
C MET A 202 39.44 42.56 13.16
N VAL A 203 39.23 43.87 13.15
CA VAL A 203 40.14 44.86 12.57
C VAL A 203 40.68 45.78 13.67
N ASP A 204 41.96 45.65 13.99
CA ASP A 204 42.62 46.53 14.95
C ASP A 204 42.76 47.96 14.38
N ALA A 205 42.28 48.96 15.15
CA ALA A 205 42.22 50.37 14.71
C ALA A 205 43.59 51.08 14.72
N GLU A 206 44.58 50.57 15.45
CA GLU A 206 45.88 51.23 15.67
C GLU A 206 47.05 50.64 14.85
N ALA A 207 46.83 49.53 14.12
CA ALA A 207 47.83 48.93 13.24
C ALA A 207 47.53 49.27 11.76
N PRO A 208 48.55 49.51 10.89
CA PRO A 208 48.33 49.59 9.44
C PRO A 208 47.98 48.20 8.89
N ALA A 209 46.73 47.77 9.08
CA ALA A 209 46.33 46.38 8.86
C ALA A 209 46.20 46.03 7.36
N GLN A 210 47.01 45.05 6.93
CA GLN A 210 46.83 44.27 5.71
C GLN A 210 46.41 42.85 6.11
N THR A 211 45.11 42.53 5.96
CA THR A 211 44.44 41.24 6.29
C THR A 211 44.44 40.87 7.77
N ALA A 212 43.32 41.13 8.44
CA ALA A 212 43.17 41.07 9.89
C ALA A 212 42.76 39.68 10.42
N GLY A 213 41.87 38.92 9.76
CA GLY A 213 41.41 37.62 10.28
C GLY A 213 40.59 36.77 9.30
N VAL A 214 40.01 35.67 9.78
CA VAL A 214 39.19 34.73 8.99
C VAL A 214 37.74 34.68 9.49
N LEU A 215 36.78 34.93 8.58
CA LEU A 215 35.35 34.82 8.82
C LEU A 215 34.82 33.51 8.23
N ILE A 216 34.29 32.62 9.07
CA ILE A 216 33.69 31.36 8.66
C ILE A 216 32.18 31.52 8.62
N ILE A 217 31.57 31.24 7.47
CA ILE A 217 30.12 31.34 7.25
C ILE A 217 29.57 29.96 6.98
N ASP A 218 28.80 29.44 7.92
CA ASP A 218 28.10 28.17 7.77
C ASP A 218 26.71 28.36 7.15
N ASN A 219 26.38 27.52 6.17
CA ASN A 219 25.12 27.54 5.43
C ASN A 219 24.77 28.91 4.80
N PRO A 220 25.63 29.47 3.93
CA PRO A 220 25.44 30.78 3.31
C PRO A 220 24.25 30.83 2.34
N GLN A 221 23.69 29.69 1.93
CA GLN A 221 22.50 29.63 1.08
C GLN A 221 21.29 30.36 1.66
N ALA A 222 21.23 30.56 2.99
CA ALA A 222 20.20 31.38 3.62
C ALA A 222 20.23 32.86 3.19
N LEU A 223 21.38 33.33 2.66
CA LEU A 223 21.60 34.68 2.14
C LEU A 223 21.32 34.79 0.64
N SER A 224 20.79 33.74 0.00
CA SER A 224 20.54 33.74 -1.46
C SER A 224 19.47 34.77 -1.84
N PRO A 225 19.62 35.45 -3.00
CA PRO A 225 18.70 36.49 -3.45
C PRO A 225 17.39 35.89 -3.98
N GLY A 226 16.49 35.50 -3.08
CA GLY A 226 15.17 34.95 -3.43
C GLY A 226 14.01 35.43 -2.56
N HIS A 227 14.26 36.05 -1.39
CA HIS A 227 13.19 36.35 -0.43
C HIS A 227 13.14 37.80 0.11
N ASN A 228 14.26 38.54 0.26
CA ASN A 228 14.26 39.91 0.83
C ASN A 228 15.38 40.79 0.23
N GLU A 229 15.14 42.10 0.05
CA GLU A 229 16.17 43.07 -0.41
C GLU A 229 17.33 43.20 0.59
N SER A 230 17.05 43.15 1.90
CA SER A 230 18.05 43.21 2.96
C SER A 230 19.13 42.10 2.87
N HIS A 231 18.80 40.93 2.32
CA HIS A 231 19.78 39.85 2.14
C HIS A 231 20.81 40.16 1.05
N ARG A 232 20.44 40.96 0.04
CA ARG A 232 21.37 41.43 -1.00
C ARG A 232 22.39 42.41 -0.40
N ASP A 233 21.94 43.32 0.45
CA ASP A 233 22.81 44.30 1.10
C ASP A 233 23.87 43.63 1.99
N ILE A 234 23.51 42.55 2.69
CA ILE A 234 24.43 41.73 3.48
C ILE A 234 25.48 41.08 2.58
N LEU A 235 25.04 40.47 1.47
CA LEU A 235 25.94 39.81 0.51
C LEU A 235 26.87 40.83 -0.15
N ASP A 236 26.38 42.01 -0.51
CA ASP A 236 27.18 43.09 -1.12
C ASP A 236 28.17 43.68 -0.11
N CYS A 237 27.80 43.80 1.16
CA CYS A 237 28.72 44.17 2.24
C CYS A 237 29.84 43.13 2.37
N LEU A 238 29.50 41.85 2.30
CA LEU A 238 30.46 40.76 2.36
C LEU A 238 31.40 40.72 1.15
N LEU A 239 30.86 40.90 -0.05
CA LEU A 239 31.63 40.93 -1.30
C LEU A 239 32.59 42.11 -1.34
N ARG A 240 32.20 43.27 -0.79
CA ARG A 240 33.08 44.42 -0.58
C ARG A 240 34.23 44.09 0.37
N ALA A 241 33.95 43.34 1.44
CA ALA A 241 34.99 42.90 2.37
C ALA A 241 35.97 41.87 1.76
N MET A 242 35.62 41.20 0.66
CA MET A 242 36.41 40.17 -0.03
C MET A 242 37.30 40.70 -1.18
N GLU A 243 37.37 42.00 -1.46
CA GLU A 243 38.03 42.54 -2.68
C GLU A 243 39.57 42.62 -2.62
N ARG A 244 40.21 42.46 -3.81
CA ARG A 244 41.67 42.32 -4.02
C ARG A 244 42.55 43.45 -3.51
N LYS A 245 42.01 44.66 -3.35
CA LYS A 245 42.81 45.85 -3.01
C LYS A 245 42.27 46.65 -1.82
N SER A 246 41.33 46.06 -1.08
CA SER A 246 40.81 46.59 0.18
C SER A 246 39.84 45.55 0.75
N GLY A 247 40.26 44.78 1.75
CA GLY A 247 39.39 43.76 2.34
C GLY A 247 40.09 43.03 3.48
N ARG A 248 39.80 43.41 4.72
CA ARG A 248 40.57 43.02 5.91
C ARG A 248 40.27 41.60 6.42
N ILE A 249 39.50 40.77 5.69
CA ILE A 249 39.13 39.42 6.13
C ILE A 249 39.17 38.38 5.00
N ILE A 250 39.50 37.14 5.35
CA ILE A 250 39.37 35.98 4.47
C ILE A 250 38.06 35.26 4.81
N VAL A 251 37.23 34.96 3.81
CA VAL A 251 35.95 34.30 4.05
C VAL A 251 36.01 32.83 3.67
N VAL A 252 35.58 31.96 4.59
CA VAL A 252 35.40 30.51 4.37
C VAL A 252 33.90 30.21 4.35
N PHE A 253 33.38 29.82 3.20
CA PHE A 253 31.98 29.41 3.07
C PHE A 253 31.85 27.91 3.28
N MET A 254 30.93 27.45 4.14
CA MET A 254 30.70 26.03 4.40
C MET A 254 29.25 25.66 4.16
N GLY A 255 29.00 24.49 3.55
CA GLY A 255 27.63 23.99 3.38
C GLY A 255 27.53 22.59 2.80
N GLN A 256 26.30 22.13 2.60
CA GLN A 256 26.03 20.88 1.86
C GLN A 256 26.26 21.07 0.36
N ALA A 257 26.74 20.03 -0.33
CA ALA A 257 27.11 20.12 -1.74
C ALA A 257 25.96 20.62 -2.64
N SER A 258 24.76 20.05 -2.50
CA SER A 258 23.58 20.44 -3.28
C SER A 258 23.16 21.90 -3.02
N HIS A 259 23.23 22.37 -1.78
CA HIS A 259 22.89 23.75 -1.42
C HIS A 259 23.96 24.75 -1.86
N MET A 260 25.24 24.40 -1.74
CA MET A 260 26.35 25.25 -2.17
C MET A 260 26.39 25.42 -3.69
N GLU A 261 26.10 24.35 -4.45
CA GLU A 261 26.00 24.44 -5.91
C GLU A 261 24.88 25.41 -6.33
N LYS A 262 23.71 25.32 -5.71
CA LYS A 262 22.60 26.26 -5.95
C LYS A 262 22.97 27.69 -5.55
N PHE A 263 23.60 27.89 -4.39
CA PHE A 263 24.02 29.20 -3.91
C PHE A 263 25.05 29.86 -4.84
N LEU A 264 26.06 29.11 -5.30
CA LEU A 264 27.08 29.62 -6.21
C LEU A 264 26.52 29.95 -7.60
N GLN A 265 25.54 29.17 -8.09
CA GLN A 265 24.81 29.47 -9.33
C GLN A 265 23.99 30.77 -9.21
N GLN A 266 23.33 30.98 -8.07
CA GLN A 266 22.53 32.18 -7.80
C GLN A 266 23.38 33.41 -7.50
N SER A 267 24.60 33.21 -6.99
CA SER A 267 25.54 34.28 -6.63
C SER A 267 26.89 34.13 -7.35
N PRO A 268 26.98 34.35 -8.68
CA PRO A 268 28.22 34.21 -9.44
C PRO A 268 29.35 35.11 -8.95
N GLN A 269 29.00 36.20 -8.27
CA GLN A 269 29.94 37.16 -7.69
C GLN A 269 30.79 36.57 -6.55
N VAL A 270 30.22 35.62 -5.79
CA VAL A 270 30.91 34.88 -4.73
C VAL A 270 31.87 33.88 -5.37
N GLN A 271 31.40 33.09 -6.33
CA GLN A 271 32.23 32.13 -7.07
C GLN A 271 33.41 32.80 -7.76
N ARG A 272 33.17 34.00 -8.32
CA ARG A 272 34.21 34.80 -8.94
C ARG A 272 35.23 35.35 -7.97
N ARG A 273 34.98 35.36 -6.64
CA ARG A 273 35.84 35.86 -5.54
C ARG A 273 36.45 34.76 -4.67
N THR A 274 36.12 33.50 -4.93
CA THR A 274 36.67 32.31 -4.27
C THR A 274 37.82 31.69 -5.08
N CYS A 275 38.89 31.25 -4.43
CA CYS A 275 40.06 30.67 -5.08
C CYS A 275 39.98 29.16 -5.34
N SER A 276 39.21 28.45 -4.52
CA SER A 276 39.02 26.99 -4.64
C SER A 276 37.70 26.56 -4.01
N THR A 277 37.16 25.45 -4.51
CA THR A 277 36.04 24.73 -3.91
C THR A 277 36.54 23.34 -3.51
N VAL A 278 36.50 23.06 -2.21
CA VAL A 278 36.95 21.81 -1.60
C VAL A 278 35.75 20.91 -1.37
N ASN A 279 35.78 19.72 -1.97
CA ASN A 279 34.75 18.71 -1.76
C ASN A 279 35.17 17.74 -0.63
N PHE A 280 34.38 17.70 0.43
CA PHE A 280 34.51 16.78 1.54
C PHE A 280 33.65 15.55 1.24
N ALA A 281 34.31 14.47 0.83
CA ALA A 281 33.66 13.18 0.60
C ALA A 281 33.25 12.53 1.94
N ASP A 282 32.23 11.67 1.88
CA ASP A 282 31.87 10.83 3.01
C ASP A 282 33.00 9.85 3.35
N PHE A 283 33.18 9.57 4.64
CA PHE A 283 34.26 8.67 5.10
C PHE A 283 34.07 7.27 4.57
N ASP A 284 35.17 6.66 4.11
CA ASP A 284 35.20 5.29 3.61
C ASP A 284 35.04 4.22 4.72
N ARG A 285 34.98 2.94 4.33
CA ARG A 285 34.68 1.87 5.31
C ARG A 285 35.78 1.76 6.37
N SER A 286 37.04 1.87 5.94
CA SER A 286 38.21 1.85 6.81
C SER A 286 38.25 3.07 7.73
N GLU A 287 37.95 4.25 7.20
CA GLU A 287 37.87 5.51 7.94
C GLU A 287 36.74 5.46 8.98
N LEU A 288 35.56 4.94 8.64
CA LEU A 288 34.46 4.76 9.60
C LEU A 288 34.79 3.75 10.70
N LEU A 289 35.53 2.68 10.41
CA LEU A 289 36.01 1.72 11.41
C LEU A 289 36.97 2.41 12.39
N GLN A 290 37.93 3.18 11.87
CA GLN A 290 38.87 3.95 12.69
C GLN A 290 38.14 4.98 13.56
N LEU A 291 37.14 5.68 13.01
CA LEU A 291 36.34 6.65 13.74
C LEU A 291 35.52 5.99 14.86
N LEU A 292 34.90 4.82 14.60
CA LEU A 292 34.20 4.05 15.62
C LEU A 292 35.15 3.65 16.77
N GLY A 293 36.30 3.07 16.45
CA GLY A 293 37.27 2.63 17.47
C GLY A 293 37.81 3.79 18.31
N ARG A 294 38.17 4.91 17.65
CA ARG A 294 38.60 6.13 18.34
C ARG A 294 37.51 6.73 19.22
N ARG A 295 36.25 6.69 18.78
CA ARG A 295 35.13 7.22 19.56
C ARG A 295 34.92 6.43 20.84
N ILE A 296 34.87 5.10 20.76
CA ILE A 296 34.74 4.22 21.93
C ILE A 296 35.93 4.43 22.90
N THR A 297 37.15 4.46 22.36
CA THR A 297 38.35 4.69 23.18
C THR A 297 38.29 6.06 23.89
N SER A 298 37.85 7.11 23.20
CA SER A 298 37.76 8.45 23.75
C SER A 298 36.64 8.61 24.77
N GLU A 299 35.44 8.05 24.55
CA GLU A 299 34.30 8.21 25.48
C GLU A 299 34.51 7.45 26.79
N TYR A 300 35.19 6.30 26.73
CA TYR A 300 35.40 5.43 27.89
C TYR A 300 36.84 5.45 28.42
N ASN A 301 37.63 6.47 28.08
CA ASN A 301 39.04 6.62 28.51
C ASN A 301 39.90 5.35 28.28
N GLY A 302 39.64 4.63 27.18
CA GLY A 302 40.34 3.41 26.79
C GLY A 302 40.04 2.17 27.65
N LYS A 303 39.09 2.24 28.58
CA LYS A 303 38.73 1.10 29.46
C LYS A 303 37.77 0.11 28.81
N MET A 304 36.94 0.59 27.87
CA MET A 304 35.93 -0.24 27.21
C MET A 304 36.58 -1.25 26.26
N GLN A 305 36.31 -2.53 26.51
CA GLN A 305 36.70 -3.64 25.65
C GLN A 305 35.55 -4.00 24.70
N VAL A 306 35.88 -4.47 23.50
CA VAL A 306 34.91 -4.94 22.51
C VAL A 306 35.25 -6.38 22.17
N GLU A 307 34.24 -7.24 22.12
CA GLU A 307 34.40 -8.63 21.69
C GLU A 307 35.10 -8.69 20.31
N GLY A 308 36.15 -9.50 20.19
CA GLY A 308 36.95 -9.60 18.97
C GLY A 308 37.84 -8.38 18.66
N GLY A 309 37.84 -7.35 19.50
CA GLY A 309 38.68 -6.16 19.40
C GLY A 309 38.11 -5.02 18.54
N LEU A 310 38.71 -3.83 18.66
CA LEU A 310 38.27 -2.61 17.94
C LEU A 310 38.38 -2.72 16.41
N ASP A 311 39.32 -3.52 15.91
CA ASP A 311 39.48 -3.85 14.48
C ASP A 311 38.88 -5.22 14.10
N GLY A 312 38.14 -5.84 15.03
CA GLY A 312 37.56 -7.18 14.91
C GLY A 312 36.43 -7.29 13.89
N GLN A 313 35.96 -8.52 13.68
CA GLN A 313 34.94 -8.83 12.67
C GLN A 313 33.62 -8.11 12.91
N TYR A 314 33.20 -7.94 14.18
CA TYR A 314 31.96 -7.28 14.55
C TYR A 314 32.01 -5.77 14.30
N MET A 315 33.10 -5.11 14.71
CA MET A 315 33.33 -3.68 14.41
C MET A 315 33.42 -3.44 12.90
N GLN A 316 34.07 -4.34 12.16
CA GLN A 316 34.09 -4.30 10.69
C GLN A 316 32.69 -4.49 10.07
N ALA A 317 31.82 -5.30 10.67
CA ALA A 317 30.43 -5.44 10.26
C ALA A 317 29.62 -4.17 10.58
N ALA A 318 29.78 -3.57 11.76
CA ALA A 318 29.17 -2.29 12.13
C ALA A 318 29.60 -1.15 11.19
N ALA A 319 30.89 -1.03 10.88
CA ALA A 319 31.41 -0.05 9.91
C ALA A 319 30.82 -0.26 8.50
N ARG A 320 30.57 -1.51 8.09
CA ARG A 320 29.88 -1.80 6.82
C ARG A 320 28.41 -1.40 6.86
N ARG A 321 27.72 -1.56 7.99
CA ARG A 321 26.33 -1.12 8.13
C ARG A 321 26.24 0.41 7.98
N LEU A 322 27.13 1.13 8.66
CA LEU A 322 27.27 2.58 8.48
C LEU A 322 27.58 2.99 7.04
N ALA A 323 28.54 2.32 6.39
CA ALA A 323 28.95 2.62 5.02
C ALA A 323 27.84 2.40 3.97
N ARG A 324 26.84 1.54 4.27
CA ARG A 324 25.70 1.30 3.39
C ARG A 324 24.72 2.46 3.37
N ASN A 325 24.57 3.15 4.50
CA ASN A 325 23.69 4.30 4.63
C ASN A 325 24.29 5.58 4.01
N ARG A 326 25.35 5.48 3.21
CA ARG A 326 25.94 6.61 2.48
C ARG A 326 25.01 7.05 1.35
N GLY A 327 24.80 8.36 1.23
CA GLY A 327 23.91 8.94 0.26
C GLY A 327 23.45 10.33 0.67
N GLU A 328 22.33 10.78 0.11
CA GLU A 328 21.70 12.02 0.57
C GLU A 328 21.24 11.88 2.03
N GLY A 329 21.69 12.79 2.88
CA GLY A 329 21.33 12.80 4.30
C GLY A 329 22.27 12.03 5.24
N PHE A 330 23.31 11.35 4.73
CA PHE A 330 24.31 10.70 5.59
C PHE A 330 25.12 11.73 6.39
N THR A 331 25.32 11.51 7.69
CA THR A 331 25.89 12.51 8.61
C THR A 331 27.28 12.16 9.16
N ASN A 332 27.95 11.16 8.58
CA ASN A 332 29.36 10.83 8.86
C ASN A 332 29.68 10.66 10.36
N VAL A 333 30.51 11.51 10.96
CA VAL A 333 30.89 11.41 12.38
C VAL A 333 29.68 11.46 13.32
N TYR A 334 28.61 12.17 12.94
CA TYR A 334 27.38 12.16 13.73
C TYR A 334 26.67 10.80 13.66
N ALA A 335 26.68 10.13 12.51
CA ALA A 335 26.17 8.77 12.38
C ALA A 335 27.02 7.76 13.17
N VAL A 336 28.36 7.94 13.19
CA VAL A 336 29.26 7.13 14.05
C VAL A 336 28.90 7.32 15.52
N ARG A 337 28.71 8.56 15.97
CA ARG A 337 28.28 8.86 17.33
C ARG A 337 26.96 8.18 17.67
N GLN A 338 25.97 8.31 16.79
CA GLN A 338 24.66 7.68 16.98
C GLN A 338 24.78 6.15 17.09
N VAL A 339 25.65 5.52 16.31
CA VAL A 339 25.87 4.07 16.42
C VAL A 339 26.50 3.70 17.75
N VAL A 340 27.49 4.45 18.25
CA VAL A 340 28.07 4.18 19.59
C VAL A 340 27.03 4.36 20.69
N GLU A 341 26.18 5.40 20.60
CA GLU A 341 25.05 5.60 21.52
C GLU A 341 24.07 4.41 21.48
N VAL A 342 23.76 3.88 20.30
CA VAL A 342 22.91 2.68 20.14
C VAL A 342 23.55 1.43 20.75
N ILE A 343 24.86 1.23 20.55
CA ILE A 343 25.60 0.10 21.14
C ILE A 343 25.57 0.20 22.67
N ALA A 344 25.83 1.38 23.22
CA ALA A 344 25.79 1.63 24.66
C ALA A 344 24.38 1.44 25.24
N HIS A 345 23.33 1.84 24.51
CA HIS A 345 21.96 1.65 24.95
C HIS A 345 21.56 0.18 25.02
N ARG A 346 21.93 -0.63 24.02
CA ARG A 346 21.70 -2.09 24.03
C ARG A 346 22.43 -2.76 25.18
N GLN A 347 23.68 -2.39 25.41
CA GLN A 347 24.43 -2.88 26.56
C GLN A 347 23.67 -2.56 27.86
N ALA A 348 23.17 -1.33 28.02
CA ALA A 348 22.40 -0.95 29.21
C ALA A 348 21.14 -1.82 29.40
N GLU A 349 20.40 -2.13 28.34
CA GLU A 349 19.24 -3.04 28.40
C GLU A 349 19.66 -4.46 28.83
N CYS A 350 20.69 -5.02 28.20
CA CYS A 350 21.21 -6.34 28.56
C CYS A 350 21.71 -6.42 30.01
N LEU A 351 22.36 -5.35 30.51
CA LEU A 351 22.84 -5.27 31.89
C LEU A 351 21.68 -5.21 32.90
N ILE A 352 20.55 -4.59 32.55
CA ILE A 352 19.34 -4.58 33.39
C ILE A 352 18.76 -6.00 33.50
N GLU A 353 18.61 -6.69 32.37
CA GLU A 353 18.09 -8.07 32.36
C GLU A 353 18.98 -9.04 33.16
N GLN A 354 20.31 -8.93 33.04
CA GLN A 354 21.24 -9.77 33.80
C GLN A 354 21.15 -9.54 35.31
N LYS A 355 20.90 -8.30 35.72
CA LYS A 355 20.72 -7.94 37.14
C LYS A 355 19.41 -8.48 37.69
N ASP A 356 18.34 -8.45 36.90
CA ASP A 356 17.03 -8.98 37.29
C ASP A 356 17.06 -10.52 37.45
N VAL A 357 17.93 -11.20 36.72
CA VAL A 357 18.17 -12.65 36.83
C VAL A 357 19.16 -13.02 37.96
N GLY A 358 19.75 -12.03 38.63
CA GLY A 358 20.62 -12.25 39.80
C GLY A 358 22.05 -12.69 39.48
N MET A 359 22.60 -12.30 38.32
CA MET A 359 24.02 -12.52 38.04
C MET A 359 24.89 -11.51 38.84
N ASP A 360 25.79 -12.01 39.68
CA ASP A 360 26.61 -11.19 40.59
C ASP A 360 27.86 -10.56 39.92
N ASP A 361 28.36 -11.13 38.81
CA ASP A 361 29.54 -10.65 38.08
C ASP A 361 29.15 -10.10 36.70
N VAL A 362 28.83 -8.81 36.65
CA VAL A 362 28.45 -8.10 35.42
C VAL A 362 29.57 -7.15 34.99
N ASP A 363 30.12 -7.33 33.78
CA ASP A 363 31.19 -6.46 33.25
C ASP A 363 30.63 -5.22 32.54
N TYR A 364 30.67 -4.08 33.23
CA TYR A 364 30.21 -2.79 32.71
C TYR A 364 31.12 -2.20 31.60
N PHE A 365 32.34 -2.70 31.42
CA PHE A 365 33.32 -2.19 30.45
C PHE A 365 33.58 -3.17 29.29
N PHE A 366 32.57 -3.97 28.94
CA PHE A 366 32.63 -4.90 27.83
C PHE A 366 31.42 -4.78 26.89
N PHE A 367 31.67 -4.50 25.62
CA PHE A 367 30.69 -4.62 24.54
C PHE A 367 30.76 -6.01 23.89
N SER A 368 29.67 -6.75 23.98
CA SER A 368 29.47 -8.03 23.29
C SER A 368 29.20 -7.85 21.80
N LYS A 369 29.24 -8.93 21.03
CA LYS A 369 28.84 -8.94 19.62
C LYS A 369 27.39 -8.46 19.41
N ASP A 370 26.49 -8.76 20.34
CA ASP A 370 25.06 -8.47 20.24
C ASP A 370 24.78 -6.99 20.59
N ASP A 371 25.61 -6.36 21.41
CA ASP A 371 25.58 -4.90 21.60
C ASP A 371 25.97 -4.19 20.28
N VAL A 372 27.07 -4.65 19.67
CA VAL A 372 27.65 -4.05 18.46
C VAL A 372 26.75 -4.25 17.23
N LEU A 373 26.25 -5.47 17.01
CA LEU A 373 25.46 -5.84 15.83
C LEU A 373 23.95 -5.86 16.08
N GLY A 374 23.49 -5.78 17.32
CA GLY A 374 22.10 -6.05 17.66
C GLY A 374 21.83 -7.55 17.81
N PRO A 375 20.62 -7.90 18.29
CA PRO A 375 20.26 -9.27 18.59
C PRO A 375 20.32 -10.16 17.35
N ASN A 376 20.62 -11.44 17.56
CA ASN A 376 20.57 -12.41 16.49
C ASN A 376 19.12 -12.54 15.97
N PRO A 377 18.88 -12.52 14.66
CA PRO A 377 17.55 -12.72 14.09
C PRO A 377 16.82 -13.99 14.58
N SER A 378 17.56 -15.03 14.96
CA SER A 378 16.99 -16.24 15.57
C SER A 378 16.39 -15.99 16.96
N ASP A 379 17.01 -15.12 17.76
CA ASP A 379 16.52 -14.74 19.09
C ASP A 379 15.29 -13.82 18.96
N VAL A 380 15.36 -12.87 18.02
CA VAL A 380 14.20 -12.02 17.66
C VAL A 380 13.01 -12.86 17.25
N ARG A 381 13.22 -13.93 16.47
CA ARG A 381 12.15 -14.85 16.08
C ARG A 381 11.54 -15.56 17.30
N ALA A 382 12.34 -15.96 18.28
CA ALA A 382 11.86 -16.65 19.48
C ALA A 382 11.06 -15.71 20.40
N GLN A 383 11.44 -14.43 20.45
CA GLN A 383 10.84 -13.44 21.35
C GLN A 383 9.72 -12.60 20.72
N SER A 384 9.60 -12.58 19.38
CA SER A 384 8.64 -11.71 18.69
C SER A 384 7.18 -12.08 19.01
N PRO A 385 6.41 -11.19 19.69
CA PRO A 385 5.00 -11.43 19.96
C PRO A 385 4.16 -11.43 18.68
N ALA A 386 4.59 -10.65 17.68
CA ALA A 386 3.95 -10.61 16.37
C ALA A 386 4.10 -11.93 15.61
N TRP A 387 5.27 -12.59 15.72
CA TRP A 387 5.47 -13.91 15.14
C TRP A 387 4.63 -14.99 15.83
N THR A 388 4.58 -15.00 17.16
CA THR A 388 3.73 -15.92 17.93
C THR A 388 2.25 -15.74 17.57
N SER A 389 1.79 -14.49 17.46
CA SER A 389 0.43 -14.17 17.02
C SER A 389 0.14 -14.59 15.57
N LEU A 390 1.15 -14.60 14.70
CA LEU A 390 0.99 -15.11 13.33
C LEU A 390 1.00 -16.64 13.29
N GLN A 391 1.72 -17.31 14.21
CA GLN A 391 1.72 -18.78 14.32
C GLN A 391 0.36 -19.33 14.77
N SER A 392 -0.40 -18.58 15.59
CA SER A 392 -1.76 -18.98 16.00
C SER A 392 -2.79 -18.91 14.87
N PHE A 393 -2.45 -18.36 13.69
CA PHE A 393 -3.37 -18.35 12.56
C PHE A 393 -3.60 -19.78 12.06
N VAL A 394 -4.84 -20.24 12.16
CA VAL A 394 -5.24 -21.59 11.76
C VAL A 394 -5.16 -21.74 10.23
N GLY A 395 -4.48 -22.79 9.74
CA GLY A 395 -4.46 -23.20 8.32
C GLY A 395 -3.65 -22.34 7.32
N GLN A 396 -3.14 -21.18 7.73
CA GLN A 396 -2.44 -20.25 6.83
C GLN A 396 -0.93 -20.53 6.71
N ASP A 397 -0.55 -21.76 6.35
CA ASP A 397 0.87 -22.17 6.28
C ASP A 397 1.69 -21.41 5.22
N ALA A 398 1.02 -20.90 4.18
CA ALA A 398 1.68 -20.11 3.14
C ALA A 398 2.29 -18.82 3.70
N VAL A 399 1.54 -18.06 4.52
CA VAL A 399 2.07 -16.83 5.12
C VAL A 399 3.14 -17.15 6.16
N LYS A 400 2.95 -18.20 6.97
CA LYS A 400 3.96 -18.66 7.93
C LYS A 400 5.27 -19.02 7.22
N SER A 401 5.20 -19.75 6.10
CA SER A 401 6.38 -20.13 5.32
C SER A 401 7.07 -18.94 4.67
N SER A 402 6.30 -17.99 4.12
CA SER A 402 6.84 -16.73 3.57
C SER A 402 7.60 -15.92 4.63
N VAL A 403 7.11 -15.86 5.86
CA VAL A 403 7.81 -15.15 6.95
C VAL A 403 9.04 -15.93 7.42
N ARG A 404 8.99 -17.27 7.48
CA ARG A 404 10.19 -18.09 7.76
C ARG A 404 11.30 -17.87 6.72
N GLU A 405 10.95 -17.68 5.44
CA GLU A 405 11.92 -17.34 4.39
C GLU A 405 12.64 -16.01 4.69
N VAL A 406 11.90 -14.99 5.13
CA VAL A 406 12.48 -13.69 5.52
C VAL A 406 13.42 -13.87 6.72
N PHE A 407 12.97 -14.55 7.78
CA PHE A 407 13.84 -14.88 8.93
C PHE A 407 15.12 -15.59 8.49
N GLY A 408 15.01 -16.64 7.67
CA GLY A 408 16.16 -17.40 7.18
C GLY A 408 17.13 -16.55 6.36
N THR A 409 16.63 -15.66 5.50
CA THR A 409 17.47 -14.77 4.69
C THR A 409 18.16 -13.72 5.55
N VAL A 410 17.48 -13.17 6.56
CA VAL A 410 18.03 -12.17 7.49
C VAL A 410 19.08 -12.81 8.41
N GLU A 411 18.82 -14.02 8.91
CA GLU A 411 19.77 -14.80 9.69
C GLU A 411 21.02 -15.16 8.88
N GLU A 412 20.86 -15.63 7.63
CA GLU A 412 21.98 -15.89 6.75
C GLU A 412 22.79 -14.61 6.48
N ASN A 413 22.11 -13.48 6.30
CA ASN A 413 22.75 -12.18 6.14
C ASN A 413 23.53 -11.75 7.38
N TYR A 414 23.02 -11.99 8.58
CA TYR A 414 23.72 -11.71 9.83
C TYR A 414 25.08 -12.45 9.86
N TRP A 415 25.08 -13.75 9.56
CA TRP A 415 26.33 -14.54 9.52
C TRP A 415 27.25 -14.18 8.35
N ARG A 416 26.69 -13.88 7.17
CA ARG A 416 27.45 -13.39 6.00
C ARG A 416 28.17 -12.09 6.31
N GLU A 417 27.52 -11.19 7.05
CA GLU A 417 28.16 -9.94 7.47
C GLU A 417 29.37 -10.19 8.36
N ILE A 418 29.25 -11.04 9.39
CA ILE A 418 30.36 -11.40 10.27
C ILE A 418 31.51 -12.01 9.45
N LYS A 419 31.20 -12.96 8.54
CA LYS A 419 32.16 -13.64 7.65
C LYS A 419 32.68 -12.78 6.50
N SER A 420 32.28 -11.52 6.44
CA SER A 420 32.67 -10.59 5.39
C SER A 420 32.26 -10.93 3.96
N GLN A 421 31.13 -11.60 3.83
CA GLN A 421 30.53 -11.98 2.56
C GLN A 421 29.47 -10.97 2.11
N LYS A 422 29.14 -11.01 0.81
CA LYS A 422 28.06 -10.20 0.24
C LYS A 422 26.71 -10.71 0.77
N ARG A 423 25.87 -9.77 1.23
CA ARG A 423 24.49 -10.06 1.64
C ARG A 423 23.66 -10.55 0.46
N LEU A 424 22.75 -11.47 0.76
CA LEU A 424 21.60 -11.77 -0.06
C LEU A 424 20.58 -10.63 0.03
N LEU A 425 19.84 -10.44 -1.06
CA LEU A 425 18.73 -9.50 -1.10
C LEU A 425 17.57 -10.04 -0.26
N VAL A 426 17.14 -9.28 0.75
CA VAL A 426 15.93 -9.60 1.51
C VAL A 426 14.73 -9.04 0.74
N ARG A 427 13.87 -9.93 0.23
CA ARG A 427 12.62 -9.52 -0.42
C ARG A 427 11.60 -9.25 0.67
N VAL A 428 11.24 -7.99 0.90
CA VAL A 428 10.24 -7.60 1.91
C VAL A 428 8.83 -7.45 1.34
N ASN A 429 8.71 -6.96 0.10
CA ASN A 429 7.41 -6.75 -0.57
C ASN A 429 6.66 -8.07 -0.77
N ARG A 430 5.33 -8.04 -0.59
CA ARG A 430 4.45 -9.23 -0.69
C ARG A 430 3.10 -8.91 -1.30
N VAL A 431 2.48 -9.92 -1.89
CA VAL A 431 1.09 -9.88 -2.38
C VAL A 431 0.28 -10.94 -1.65
N PHE A 432 -0.69 -10.54 -0.85
CA PHE A 432 -1.56 -11.41 -0.08
C PHE A 432 -2.91 -11.55 -0.78
N ALA A 433 -3.07 -12.67 -1.50
CA ALA A 433 -4.27 -13.02 -2.25
C ALA A 433 -5.03 -14.15 -1.57
N GLY A 434 -6.35 -14.20 -1.67
CA GLY A 434 -7.15 -15.32 -1.15
C GLY A 434 -8.60 -14.94 -0.86
N PRO A 435 -9.43 -15.87 -0.37
CA PRO A 435 -10.84 -15.59 -0.05
C PRO A 435 -11.02 -14.50 1.02
N PRO A 436 -12.19 -13.84 1.09
CA PRO A 436 -12.45 -12.80 2.08
C PRO A 436 -12.48 -13.39 3.50
N GLY A 437 -12.08 -12.58 4.48
CA GLY A 437 -12.10 -12.95 5.90
C GLY A 437 -11.12 -14.06 6.32
N THR A 438 -10.13 -14.40 5.51
CA THR A 438 -9.02 -15.32 5.84
C THR A 438 -7.90 -14.68 6.68
N GLY A 439 -8.05 -13.41 7.08
CA GLY A 439 -7.10 -12.69 7.93
C GLY A 439 -5.96 -11.98 7.20
N LYS A 440 -6.02 -11.80 5.88
CA LYS A 440 -4.97 -11.17 5.04
C LYS A 440 -4.46 -9.84 5.59
N THR A 441 -5.36 -8.88 5.87
CA THR A 441 -5.00 -7.55 6.39
C THR A 441 -4.38 -7.64 7.79
N THR A 442 -4.86 -8.54 8.63
CA THR A 442 -4.32 -8.78 9.98
C THR A 442 -2.91 -9.38 9.88
N ALA A 443 -2.71 -10.36 9.01
CA ALA A 443 -1.40 -10.94 8.73
C ALA A 443 -0.42 -9.90 8.16
N ALA A 444 -0.86 -8.98 7.30
CA ALA A 444 -0.03 -7.91 6.75
C ALA A 444 0.45 -6.94 7.84
N LYS A 445 -0.42 -6.58 8.79
CA LYS A 445 -0.05 -5.76 9.95
C LYS A 445 0.94 -6.47 10.87
N LEU A 446 0.75 -7.77 11.13
CA LEU A 446 1.70 -8.57 11.92
C LEU A 446 3.04 -8.70 11.20
N TYR A 447 3.03 -8.90 9.87
CA TYR A 447 4.24 -8.95 9.07
C TYR A 447 5.02 -7.63 9.13
N ALA A 448 4.35 -6.48 9.08
CA ALA A 448 4.99 -5.18 9.28
C ALA A 448 5.69 -5.04 10.64
N LYS A 449 5.05 -5.52 11.71
CA LYS A 449 5.66 -5.57 13.05
C LYS A 449 6.88 -6.49 13.08
N ILE A 450 6.79 -7.67 12.49
CA ILE A 450 7.93 -8.62 12.40
C ILE A 450 9.10 -8.00 11.63
N LEU A 451 8.84 -7.25 10.55
CA LEU A 451 9.90 -6.54 9.82
C LEU A 451 10.55 -5.43 10.66
N ALA A 452 9.79 -4.77 11.52
CA ALA A 452 10.33 -3.78 12.46
C ALA A 452 11.14 -4.45 13.58
N ASP A 453 10.67 -5.57 14.14
CA ASP A 453 11.42 -6.38 15.13
C ASP A 453 12.77 -6.84 14.55
N LEU A 454 12.81 -7.17 13.25
CA LEU A 454 14.03 -7.53 12.51
C LEU A 454 14.92 -6.33 12.12
N GLY A 455 14.51 -5.10 12.43
CA GLY A 455 15.23 -3.88 12.05
C GLY A 455 15.23 -3.58 10.55
N LEU A 456 14.31 -4.17 9.79
CA LEU A 456 14.12 -3.88 8.35
C LEU A 456 13.21 -2.67 8.11
N LEU A 457 12.39 -2.31 9.10
CA LEU A 457 11.57 -1.09 9.15
C LEU A 457 11.87 -0.33 10.45
N SER A 458 11.69 1.00 10.42
CA SER A 458 11.88 1.86 11.60
C SER A 458 10.71 1.81 12.57
N SER A 459 9.52 1.49 12.07
CA SER A 459 8.29 1.34 12.86
C SER A 459 7.48 0.15 12.35
N GLY A 460 6.88 -0.59 13.28
CA GLY A 460 5.93 -1.67 12.99
C GLY A 460 4.53 -1.18 12.61
N GLU A 461 4.32 0.14 12.55
CA GLU A 461 3.08 0.74 12.08
C GLU A 461 2.88 0.49 10.57
N ALA A 462 1.66 0.10 10.21
CA ALA A 462 1.28 -0.10 8.82
C ALA A 462 0.20 0.91 8.40
N VAL A 463 0.43 1.58 7.28
CA VAL A 463 -0.52 2.53 6.67
C VAL A 463 -1.37 1.74 5.67
N VAL A 464 -2.68 1.66 5.91
CA VAL A 464 -3.62 0.99 4.99
C VAL A 464 -4.30 2.03 4.11
N LYS A 465 -4.25 1.84 2.78
CA LYS A 465 -4.90 2.71 1.80
C LYS A 465 -5.64 1.88 0.73
N PRO A 466 -6.83 2.31 0.29
CA PRO A 466 -7.49 1.72 -0.88
C PRO A 466 -6.76 2.12 -2.17
N LEU A 467 -6.99 1.39 -3.27
CA LEU A 467 -6.40 1.72 -4.57
C LEU A 467 -6.77 3.13 -5.07
N SER A 468 -8.01 3.57 -4.84
CA SER A 468 -8.50 4.91 -5.22
C SER A 468 -7.64 6.05 -4.69
N ALA A 469 -6.95 5.86 -3.55
CA ALA A 469 -6.08 6.87 -2.97
C ALA A 469 -4.87 7.21 -3.88
N PHE A 470 -4.57 6.37 -4.87
CA PHE A 470 -3.43 6.49 -5.79
C PHE A 470 -3.83 6.96 -7.19
N SER A 471 -5.05 7.49 -7.34
CA SER A 471 -5.54 8.02 -8.62
C SER A 471 -4.88 9.36 -9.01
N SER A 472 -4.38 10.15 -8.05
CA SER A 472 -3.66 11.40 -8.31
C SER A 472 -2.16 11.29 -8.01
N MET A 473 -1.34 11.87 -8.87
CA MET A 473 0.13 11.84 -8.72
C MET A 473 0.62 12.60 -7.49
N SER A 474 0.01 13.75 -7.15
CA SER A 474 0.42 14.55 -5.99
C SER A 474 0.17 13.82 -4.66
N HIS A 475 -0.99 13.18 -4.52
CA HIS A 475 -1.30 12.40 -3.31
C HIS A 475 -0.47 11.13 -3.22
N THR A 476 -0.14 10.52 -4.37
CA THR A 476 0.73 9.34 -4.40
C THR A 476 2.10 9.63 -3.82
N ASP A 477 2.75 10.72 -4.24
CA ASP A 477 4.08 11.10 -3.74
C ASP A 477 4.05 11.46 -2.25
N GLU A 478 3.00 12.14 -1.78
CA GLU A 478 2.79 12.43 -0.36
C GLU A 478 2.62 11.16 0.47
N ILE A 479 1.81 10.21 0.01
CA ILE A 479 1.59 8.93 0.69
C ILE A 479 2.90 8.15 0.74
N LEU A 480 3.61 8.03 -0.39
CA LEU A 480 4.88 7.32 -0.46
C LEU A 480 5.94 7.94 0.45
N ALA A 481 6.03 9.28 0.51
CA ALA A 481 6.92 9.98 1.42
C ALA A 481 6.57 9.71 2.90
N SER A 482 5.28 9.66 3.24
CA SER A 482 4.81 9.37 4.61
C SER A 482 5.06 7.93 5.08
N THR A 483 5.28 7.01 4.12
CA THR A 483 5.48 5.58 4.38
C THR A 483 6.94 5.18 4.58
N ILE A 484 7.90 6.10 4.39
CA ILE A 484 9.31 5.83 4.65
C ILE A 484 9.47 5.42 6.13
N GLY A 485 10.04 4.25 6.37
CA GLY A 485 10.20 3.65 7.69
C GLY A 485 9.04 2.81 8.19
N ARG A 486 7.94 2.71 7.42
CA ARG A 486 6.71 1.97 7.75
C ARG A 486 6.33 1.02 6.61
N ALA A 487 5.34 0.16 6.87
CA ALA A 487 4.74 -0.66 5.81
C ALA A 487 3.54 0.05 5.15
N LEU A 488 3.48 0.04 3.83
CA LEU A 488 2.31 0.46 3.05
C LEU A 488 1.49 -0.77 2.66
N ILE A 489 0.26 -0.85 3.14
CA ILE A 489 -0.72 -1.88 2.77
C ILE A 489 -1.72 -1.27 1.79
N ILE A 490 -1.81 -1.82 0.59
CA ILE A 490 -2.78 -1.39 -0.41
C ILE A 490 -3.91 -2.44 -0.47
N ASP A 491 -5.11 -2.03 -0.08
CA ASP A 491 -6.31 -2.88 -0.11
C ASP A 491 -6.99 -2.77 -1.48
N MET A 492 -7.12 -3.91 -2.16
CA MET A 492 -7.66 -4.03 -3.51
C MET A 492 -9.13 -4.45 -3.53
N ASP A 493 -9.68 -4.86 -2.38
CA ASP A 493 -11.07 -5.31 -2.28
C ASP A 493 -12.03 -4.15 -1.95
N THR A 494 -11.51 -2.97 -1.59
CA THR A 494 -12.36 -1.79 -1.34
C THR A 494 -12.92 -1.26 -2.66
N PRO A 495 -14.25 -1.17 -2.83
CA PRO A 495 -14.84 -0.74 -4.08
C PRO A 495 -14.53 0.74 -4.36
N ASP A 496 -14.00 1.00 -5.56
CA ASP A 496 -13.94 2.33 -6.15
C ASP A 496 -15.36 2.68 -6.63
N THR A 497 -16.14 3.40 -5.82
CA THR A 497 -17.43 4.07 -6.16
C THR A 497 -18.43 3.27 -7.01
N ASP A 498 -19.50 2.75 -6.40
CA ASP A 498 -20.87 2.39 -6.88
C ASP A 498 -21.19 1.92 -8.32
N ASP A 499 -20.27 1.84 -9.29
CA ASP A 499 -20.57 1.46 -10.67
C ASP A 499 -19.66 0.34 -11.21
N SER A 500 -20.29 -0.82 -11.41
CA SER A 500 -19.87 -1.99 -12.19
C SER A 500 -18.63 -2.78 -11.72
N ASP A 501 -18.90 -4.03 -11.34
CA ASP A 501 -18.02 -5.11 -10.86
C ASP A 501 -16.92 -5.59 -11.84
N SER A 502 -16.26 -4.68 -12.56
CA SER A 502 -14.95 -4.95 -13.16
C SER A 502 -13.99 -3.87 -12.70
N ILE A 503 -13.11 -4.22 -11.77
CA ILE A 503 -11.99 -3.36 -11.35
C ILE A 503 -11.07 -3.21 -12.57
N ARG A 504 -11.37 -2.26 -13.45
CA ARG A 504 -10.44 -1.83 -14.49
C ARG A 504 -9.44 -0.92 -13.81
N ILE A 505 -8.32 -1.50 -13.41
CA ILE A 505 -7.22 -0.76 -12.83
C ILE A 505 -6.65 0.15 -13.92
N SER A 506 -6.50 1.43 -13.62
CA SER A 506 -5.90 2.36 -14.57
C SER A 506 -4.46 1.94 -14.88
N GLU A 507 -4.00 2.11 -16.13
CA GLU A 507 -2.61 1.81 -16.52
C GLU A 507 -1.60 2.54 -15.61
N SER A 508 -1.90 3.79 -15.25
CA SER A 508 -1.08 4.57 -14.30
C SER A 508 -0.97 3.93 -12.91
N SER A 509 -2.04 3.31 -12.41
CA SER A 509 -2.02 2.63 -11.12
C SER A 509 -1.25 1.30 -11.21
N LEU A 510 -1.36 0.56 -12.32
CA LEU A 510 -0.58 -0.65 -12.55
C LEU A 510 0.92 -0.35 -12.60
N ASP A 511 1.34 0.67 -13.35
CA ASP A 511 2.74 1.08 -13.44
C ASP A 511 3.32 1.48 -12.08
N MET A 512 2.54 2.18 -11.26
CA MET A 512 2.91 2.52 -9.88
C MET A 512 3.10 1.26 -9.03
N LEU A 513 2.15 0.32 -9.08
CA LEU A 513 2.23 -0.94 -8.33
C LEU A 513 3.45 -1.77 -8.74
N ILE A 514 3.73 -1.88 -10.05
CA ILE A 514 4.90 -2.58 -10.58
C ILE A 514 6.18 -1.92 -10.07
N LYS A 515 6.25 -0.59 -10.12
CA LYS A 515 7.39 0.19 -9.65
C LYS A 515 7.65 -0.04 -8.15
N GLU A 516 6.62 0.04 -7.31
CA GLU A 516 6.78 -0.13 -5.86
C GLU A 516 7.10 -1.58 -5.47
N LEU A 517 6.43 -2.57 -6.06
CA LEU A 517 6.71 -3.99 -5.77
C LEU A 517 8.09 -4.44 -6.24
N SER A 518 8.56 -3.89 -7.37
CA SER A 518 9.89 -4.19 -7.92
C SER A 518 11.01 -3.40 -7.23
N ALA A 519 10.68 -2.27 -6.57
CA ALA A 519 11.64 -1.46 -5.86
C ALA A 519 12.06 -2.13 -4.54
N ASN A 520 13.34 -2.51 -4.44
CA ASN A 520 13.95 -2.89 -3.17
C ASN A 520 14.52 -1.64 -2.49
N LYS A 521 13.62 -0.83 -1.91
CA LYS A 521 13.99 0.30 -1.07
C LYS A 521 14.36 -0.22 0.32
N GLU A 522 15.49 0.22 0.87
CA GLU A 522 15.79 -0.03 2.29
C GLU A 522 14.80 0.77 3.15
N ASN A 523 14.38 0.20 4.29
CA ASN A 523 13.45 0.85 5.23
C ASN A 523 12.06 1.20 4.66
N HIS A 524 11.55 0.42 3.70
CA HIS A 524 10.21 0.56 3.13
C HIS A 524 9.68 -0.81 2.70
N CYS A 525 8.39 -1.07 2.90
CA CYS A 525 7.75 -2.32 2.51
C CYS A 525 6.37 -2.04 1.94
N THR A 526 6.05 -2.61 0.78
CA THR A 526 4.72 -2.55 0.17
C THR A 526 4.08 -3.93 0.15
N ILE A 527 2.84 -4.00 0.64
CA ILE A 527 2.04 -5.22 0.71
C ILE A 527 0.71 -4.97 0.00
N LEU A 528 0.41 -5.76 -1.04
CA LEU A 528 -0.92 -5.74 -1.66
C LEU A 528 -1.82 -6.76 -0.96
N VAL A 529 -3.06 -6.40 -0.69
CA VAL A 529 -4.06 -7.29 -0.07
C VAL A 529 -5.34 -7.27 -0.91
N GLY A 530 -5.92 -8.44 -1.18
CA GLY A 530 -7.09 -8.54 -2.05
C GLY A 530 -7.63 -9.96 -2.19
N SER A 531 -8.76 -10.09 -2.86
CA SER A 531 -9.47 -11.34 -3.10
C SER A 531 -8.98 -12.06 -4.35
N ASP A 532 -9.22 -13.36 -4.43
CA ASP A 532 -8.80 -14.17 -5.59
C ASP A 532 -9.37 -13.59 -6.90
N ASN A 533 -10.60 -13.08 -6.89
CA ASN A 533 -11.24 -12.48 -8.07
C ASN A 533 -10.44 -11.30 -8.65
N VAL A 534 -9.93 -10.41 -7.78
CA VAL A 534 -9.15 -9.23 -8.20
C VAL A 534 -7.77 -9.66 -8.71
N PHE A 535 -7.19 -10.65 -8.04
CA PHE A 535 -5.86 -11.12 -8.34
C PHE A 535 -5.80 -12.07 -9.53
N ASP A 536 -6.87 -12.77 -9.87
CA ASP A 536 -6.95 -13.57 -11.08
C ASP A 536 -6.91 -12.70 -12.35
N THR A 537 -7.38 -11.44 -12.27
CA THR A 537 -7.26 -10.47 -13.36
C THR A 537 -5.92 -9.74 -13.35
N LEU A 538 -5.41 -9.34 -12.18
CA LEU A 538 -4.22 -8.48 -12.07
C LEU A 538 -2.88 -9.25 -12.06
N LEU A 539 -2.81 -10.49 -11.55
CA LEU A 539 -1.56 -11.26 -11.56
C LEU A 539 -1.02 -11.53 -12.96
N PRO A 540 -1.83 -11.92 -13.97
CA PRO A 540 -1.34 -12.09 -15.33
C PRO A 540 -0.63 -10.84 -15.86
N GLU A 541 -1.22 -9.66 -15.71
CA GLU A 541 -0.67 -8.37 -16.15
C GLU A 541 0.63 -8.01 -15.41
N LEU A 542 0.64 -8.21 -14.08
CA LEU A 542 1.83 -8.03 -13.26
C LEU A 542 2.98 -8.98 -13.66
N ARG A 543 2.66 -10.24 -14.00
CA ARG A 543 3.63 -11.27 -14.38
C ARG A 543 4.27 -10.99 -15.73
N GLU A 544 3.50 -10.53 -16.70
CA GLU A 544 4.03 -10.11 -18.01
C GLU A 544 5.04 -8.97 -17.85
N SER A 545 4.73 -8.03 -16.95
CA SER A 545 5.56 -6.86 -16.70
C SER A 545 6.80 -7.15 -15.82
N SER A 546 6.71 -8.12 -14.91
CA SER A 546 7.82 -8.48 -14.01
C SER A 546 7.78 -9.95 -13.55
N ARG A 547 8.68 -10.79 -14.10
CA ARG A 547 8.87 -12.20 -13.69
C ARG A 547 9.28 -12.37 -12.22
N MET A 548 9.69 -11.30 -11.53
CA MET A 548 10.16 -11.35 -10.14
C MET A 548 9.05 -11.46 -9.09
N LEU A 549 7.78 -11.29 -9.47
CA LEU A 549 6.66 -11.20 -8.55
C LEU A 549 6.13 -12.56 -8.08
N GLU A 550 6.44 -13.66 -8.77
CA GLU A 550 5.84 -14.96 -8.47
C GLU A 550 6.19 -15.48 -7.07
N HIS A 551 7.41 -15.23 -6.60
CA HIS A 551 7.86 -15.60 -5.25
C HIS A 551 7.36 -14.64 -4.14
N GLN A 552 6.72 -13.52 -4.50
CA GLN A 552 6.17 -12.56 -3.54
C GLN A 552 4.69 -12.82 -3.22
N VAL A 553 4.04 -13.71 -3.98
CA VAL A 553 2.61 -13.98 -3.86
C VAL A 553 2.37 -15.06 -2.80
N VAL A 554 1.64 -14.68 -1.76
CA VAL A 554 1.19 -15.55 -0.67
C VAL A 554 -0.31 -15.76 -0.83
N ARG A 555 -0.70 -17.01 -1.15
CA ARG A 555 -2.11 -17.39 -1.30
C ARG A 555 -2.67 -17.91 0.02
N PHE A 556 -3.65 -17.18 0.56
CA PHE A 556 -4.47 -17.57 1.68
C PHE A 556 -5.54 -18.54 1.21
N LYS A 557 -5.79 -19.58 2.01
CA LYS A 557 -6.81 -20.60 1.69
C LYS A 557 -8.05 -20.38 2.54
N ALA A 558 -9.21 -20.76 2.00
CA ALA A 558 -10.44 -20.88 2.79
C ALA A 558 -10.24 -21.92 3.91
N LEU A 559 -10.90 -21.71 5.04
CA LEU A 559 -10.77 -22.59 6.21
C LEU A 559 -11.45 -23.93 5.96
N THR A 560 -10.76 -25.03 6.28
CA THR A 560 -11.36 -26.36 6.30
C THR A 560 -12.30 -26.53 7.50
N ARG A 561 -13.01 -27.66 7.59
CA ARG A 561 -13.98 -27.88 8.67
C ARG A 561 -13.25 -27.97 10.01
N GLU A 562 -12.22 -28.80 10.05
CA GLU A 562 -11.32 -28.97 11.20
C GLU A 562 -10.72 -27.62 11.63
N GLN A 563 -10.30 -26.79 10.67
CA GLN A 563 -9.76 -25.45 10.96
C GLN A 563 -10.81 -24.47 11.49
N MET A 564 -12.06 -24.57 11.03
CA MET A 564 -13.16 -23.78 11.60
C MET A 564 -13.50 -24.24 13.01
N GLU A 565 -13.46 -25.55 13.29
CA GLU A 565 -13.66 -26.11 14.64
C GLU A 565 -12.58 -25.60 15.61
N GLU A 566 -11.30 -25.69 15.22
CA GLU A 566 -10.16 -25.18 16.01
C GLU A 566 -10.28 -23.67 16.25
N LEU A 567 -10.60 -22.89 15.22
CA LEU A 567 -10.74 -21.45 15.35
C LEU A 567 -11.95 -21.06 16.21
N PHE A 568 -13.08 -21.75 16.06
CA PHE A 568 -14.29 -21.50 16.86
C PHE A 568 -14.05 -21.81 18.33
N GLN A 569 -13.38 -22.93 18.64
CA GLN A 569 -13.00 -23.28 20.01
C GLN A 569 -12.02 -22.25 20.61
N THR A 570 -11.03 -21.81 19.84
CA THR A 570 -10.11 -20.75 20.26
C THR A 570 -10.87 -19.46 20.60
N LYS A 571 -11.85 -19.07 19.78
CA LYS A 571 -12.68 -17.87 19.99
C LYS A 571 -13.60 -17.97 21.21
N LEU A 572 -14.12 -19.15 21.51
CA LEU A 572 -14.88 -19.41 22.73
C LEU A 572 -14.00 -19.19 23.97
N GLN A 573 -12.77 -19.73 23.96
CA GLN A 573 -11.81 -19.56 25.05
C GLN A 573 -11.36 -18.10 25.21
N GLU A 574 -11.08 -17.38 24.12
CA GLU A 574 -10.71 -15.95 24.14
C GLU A 574 -11.79 -15.06 24.77
N GLN A 575 -13.06 -15.46 24.65
CA GLN A 575 -14.21 -14.70 25.18
C GLN A 575 -14.72 -15.22 26.52
N ASP A 576 -14.10 -16.28 27.08
CA ASP A 576 -14.54 -16.96 28.30
C ASP A 576 -16.02 -17.40 28.22
N VAL A 577 -16.38 -18.00 27.07
CA VAL A 577 -17.73 -18.50 26.78
C VAL A 577 -17.69 -20.00 26.50
N ASP A 578 -18.61 -20.74 27.12
CA ASP A 578 -18.79 -22.17 26.86
C ASP A 578 -19.95 -22.41 25.88
N ALA A 579 -19.93 -23.55 25.19
CA ALA A 579 -21.04 -24.00 24.35
C ALA A 579 -21.36 -25.47 24.65
N THR A 580 -22.64 -25.83 24.64
CA THR A 580 -23.00 -27.26 24.76
C THR A 580 -22.54 -28.02 23.51
N PRO A 581 -22.30 -29.35 23.60
CA PRO A 581 -21.89 -30.14 22.44
C PRO A 581 -22.87 -30.03 21.26
N GLU A 582 -24.17 -29.97 21.55
CA GLU A 582 -25.22 -29.80 20.53
C GLU A 582 -25.14 -28.41 19.90
N ALA A 583 -24.84 -27.38 20.70
CA ALA A 583 -24.73 -26.01 20.22
C ALA A 583 -23.50 -25.82 19.34
N PHE A 584 -22.37 -26.44 19.72
CA PHE A 584 -21.17 -26.48 18.91
C PHE A 584 -21.42 -27.16 17.55
N GLN A 585 -22.10 -28.31 17.55
CA GLN A 585 -22.46 -28.99 16.30
C GLN A 585 -23.40 -28.15 15.43
N ALA A 586 -24.41 -27.51 16.04
CA ALA A 586 -25.32 -26.61 15.33
C ALA A 586 -24.58 -25.43 14.68
N ALA A 587 -23.61 -24.84 15.37
CA ALA A 587 -22.76 -23.78 14.82
C ALA A 587 -21.90 -24.30 13.65
N MET A 588 -21.30 -25.49 13.77
CA MET A 588 -20.50 -26.09 12.69
C MET A 588 -21.34 -26.41 11.45
N ASP A 589 -22.55 -26.93 11.63
CA ASP A 589 -23.46 -27.22 10.51
C ASP A 589 -23.86 -25.92 9.76
N ILE A 590 -24.07 -24.81 10.49
CA ILE A 590 -24.32 -23.48 9.91
C ILE A 590 -23.10 -22.97 9.14
N LEU A 591 -21.89 -23.13 9.69
CA LEU A 591 -20.65 -22.66 9.06
C LEU A 591 -20.27 -23.49 7.83
N GLU A 592 -20.40 -24.83 7.89
CA GLU A 592 -20.15 -25.72 6.76
C GLU A 592 -21.10 -25.42 5.59
N SER A 593 -22.34 -25.12 5.92
CA SER A 593 -23.36 -24.65 4.99
C SER A 593 -23.00 -23.31 4.35
N ALA A 594 -22.50 -22.37 5.14
CA ALA A 594 -22.06 -21.06 4.65
C ALA A 594 -20.79 -21.17 3.79
N ARG A 595 -19.89 -22.13 4.09
CA ARG A 595 -18.63 -22.36 3.37
C ARG A 595 -18.81 -22.67 1.89
N MET A 596 -19.98 -23.19 1.50
CA MET A 596 -20.29 -23.44 0.08
C MET A 596 -20.48 -22.15 -0.73
N ARG A 597 -20.68 -20.99 -0.09
CA ARG A 597 -20.91 -19.72 -0.79
C ARG A 597 -19.62 -19.01 -1.16
N MET A 598 -19.67 -18.25 -2.25
CA MET A 598 -18.55 -17.45 -2.74
C MET A 598 -18.23 -16.25 -1.84
N ASP A 599 -19.20 -15.74 -1.10
CA ASP A 599 -19.09 -14.60 -0.19
C ASP A 599 -18.85 -15.00 1.27
N PHE A 600 -18.49 -16.27 1.51
CA PHE A 600 -18.22 -16.72 2.87
C PHE A 600 -16.95 -16.07 3.43
N ASP A 601 -17.12 -15.28 4.49
CA ASP A 601 -16.04 -14.51 5.10
C ASP A 601 -15.20 -15.27 6.14
N ASN A 602 -15.09 -16.61 6.03
CA ASN A 602 -14.21 -17.44 6.85
C ASN A 602 -14.21 -17.04 8.35
N ALA A 603 -13.09 -16.54 8.88
CA ALA A 603 -12.94 -16.16 10.29
C ALA A 603 -13.91 -15.04 10.73
N ARG A 604 -14.19 -14.06 9.85
CA ARG A 604 -15.20 -13.02 10.17
C ARG A 604 -16.61 -13.60 10.19
N GLY A 605 -16.87 -14.65 9.42
CA GLY A 605 -18.15 -15.37 9.46
C GLY A 605 -18.36 -16.06 10.81
N ILE A 606 -17.32 -16.72 11.32
CA ILE A 606 -17.30 -17.32 12.68
C ILE A 606 -17.54 -16.25 13.75
N GLU A 607 -16.80 -15.14 13.69
CA GLU A 607 -16.94 -14.05 14.65
C GLU A 607 -18.35 -13.46 14.65
N ARG A 608 -18.93 -13.21 13.46
CA ARG A 608 -20.32 -12.72 13.34
C ARG A 608 -21.33 -13.69 13.95
N LEU A 609 -21.18 -15.00 13.71
CA LEU A 609 -22.05 -16.02 14.28
C LEU A 609 -21.99 -16.01 15.81
N LEU A 610 -20.79 -15.93 16.37
CA LEU A 610 -20.55 -15.99 17.80
C LEU A 610 -21.00 -14.70 18.51
N THR A 611 -20.74 -13.53 17.90
CA THR A 611 -21.28 -12.24 18.36
C THR A 611 -22.81 -12.27 18.38
N ALA A 612 -23.45 -12.80 17.35
CA ALA A 612 -24.90 -12.92 17.28
C ALA A 612 -25.48 -13.87 18.34
N ALA A 613 -24.82 -15.00 18.57
CA ALA A 613 -25.21 -15.95 19.61
C ALA A 613 -25.13 -15.32 20.99
N ASN A 614 -24.05 -14.59 21.27
CA ASN A 614 -23.90 -13.81 22.51
C ASN A 614 -25.00 -12.75 22.67
N GLN A 615 -25.36 -12.02 21.60
CA GLN A 615 -26.46 -11.05 21.65
C GLN A 615 -27.81 -11.72 21.94
N SER A 616 -28.06 -12.90 21.35
CA SER A 616 -29.28 -13.66 21.58
C SER A 616 -29.36 -14.21 23.01
N PHE A 617 -28.23 -14.65 23.57
CA PHE A 617 -28.11 -14.99 24.98
C PHE A 617 -28.45 -13.79 25.88
N ASP A 618 -27.88 -12.61 25.61
CA ASP A 618 -28.12 -11.40 26.40
C ASP A 618 -29.59 -10.93 26.32
N GLN A 619 -30.20 -11.05 25.14
CA GLN A 619 -31.62 -10.74 24.98
C GLN A 619 -32.52 -11.69 25.79
N LYS A 620 -32.28 -13.01 25.76
CA LYS A 620 -33.04 -13.99 26.55
C LYS A 620 -32.84 -13.73 28.05
N ARG A 621 -31.60 -13.46 28.45
CA ARG A 621 -31.25 -13.13 29.83
C ARG A 621 -31.92 -11.85 30.33
N SER A 622 -32.02 -10.79 29.52
CA SER A 622 -32.70 -9.55 29.93
C SER A 622 -34.20 -9.76 30.25
N ARG A 623 -34.80 -10.83 29.73
CA ARG A 623 -36.21 -11.19 29.94
C ARG A 623 -36.41 -12.15 31.12
N THR A 624 -35.35 -12.73 31.69
CA THR A 624 -35.42 -13.73 32.76
C THR A 624 -34.69 -13.23 34.01
N GLU A 625 -35.40 -13.05 35.12
CA GLU A 625 -34.77 -12.75 36.41
C GLU A 625 -34.16 -14.03 37.00
N GLY A 626 -32.83 -14.09 37.10
CA GLY A 626 -32.10 -15.25 37.62
C GLY A 626 -30.66 -14.94 38.02
N PRO A 627 -29.99 -15.84 38.77
CA PRO A 627 -28.62 -15.66 39.24
C PRO A 627 -27.60 -15.59 38.10
N LEU A 628 -26.49 -14.87 38.35
CA LEU A 628 -25.34 -14.73 37.47
C LEU A 628 -24.66 -16.09 37.24
N SER A 629 -25.13 -16.85 36.25
CA SER A 629 -24.56 -18.13 35.85
C SER A 629 -23.46 -17.94 34.80
N GLN A 630 -22.54 -18.90 34.70
CA GLN A 630 -21.53 -19.00 33.64
C GLN A 630 -22.21 -18.96 32.26
N ARG A 631 -21.61 -18.26 31.28
CA ARG A 631 -22.22 -18.08 29.95
C ARG A 631 -22.03 -19.35 29.13
N VAL A 632 -23.11 -20.13 28.99
CA VAL A 632 -23.15 -21.35 28.18
C VAL A 632 -24.13 -21.16 27.02
N LEU A 633 -23.63 -21.30 25.79
CA LEU A 633 -24.44 -21.19 24.57
C LEU A 633 -25.15 -22.51 24.26
N GLU A 634 -26.47 -22.42 24.06
CA GLU A 634 -27.36 -23.49 23.58
C GLU A 634 -27.63 -23.35 22.06
N PRO A 635 -28.12 -24.39 21.37
CA PRO A 635 -28.37 -24.37 19.93
C PRO A 635 -29.30 -23.24 19.46
N GLU A 636 -30.27 -22.84 20.29
CA GLU A 636 -31.28 -21.82 19.99
C GLU A 636 -30.68 -20.42 19.75
N TYR A 637 -29.50 -20.14 20.31
CA TYR A 637 -28.84 -18.84 20.16
C TYR A 637 -28.18 -18.67 18.79
N PHE A 638 -27.92 -19.77 18.08
CA PHE A 638 -27.25 -19.73 16.78
C PHE A 638 -28.26 -19.50 15.66
N ASN A 639 -28.33 -18.25 15.18
CA ASN A 639 -29.17 -17.90 14.05
C ASN A 639 -28.43 -18.10 12.71
N SER A 640 -28.92 -19.04 11.90
CA SER A 640 -28.38 -19.32 10.57
C SER A 640 -28.44 -18.12 9.62
N ASP A 641 -29.44 -17.25 9.75
CA ASP A 641 -29.69 -16.14 8.82
C ASP A 641 -28.58 -15.09 8.86
N LEU A 642 -27.88 -14.97 9.99
CA LEU A 642 -26.78 -14.02 10.20
C LEU A 642 -25.46 -14.45 9.54
N VAL A 643 -25.36 -15.74 9.18
CA VAL A 643 -24.30 -16.31 8.33
C VAL A 643 -24.90 -16.77 7.00
N GLY A 644 -26.03 -16.17 6.59
CA GLY A 644 -26.68 -16.27 5.27
C GLY A 644 -27.71 -17.39 5.07
N GLY A 645 -28.33 -17.86 6.14
CA GLY A 645 -29.57 -18.64 6.14
C GLY A 645 -29.38 -20.16 6.22
N LYS A 646 -30.45 -20.86 6.63
CA LYS A 646 -30.49 -22.34 6.68
C LYS A 646 -30.10 -22.94 5.32
N ALA A 647 -29.13 -23.85 5.31
CA ALA A 647 -28.85 -24.69 4.13
C ALA A 647 -29.88 -25.81 3.94
N ALA A 648 -30.60 -26.17 4.99
CA ALA A 648 -31.79 -26.98 4.87
C ALA A 648 -32.82 -26.16 4.07
N LEU A 649 -32.72 -26.27 2.74
CA LEU A 649 -33.79 -25.92 1.83
C LEU A 649 -34.94 -26.85 2.18
N ALA A 650 -35.74 -26.42 3.13
CA ALA A 650 -37.05 -26.97 3.33
C ALA A 650 -37.88 -26.46 2.14
N PHE A 651 -37.58 -26.97 0.93
CA PHE A 651 -38.26 -26.58 -0.31
C PHE A 651 -39.77 -26.66 -0.16
N ARG A 652 -40.24 -27.65 0.63
CA ARG A 652 -41.65 -27.80 0.96
C ARG A 652 -42.18 -26.71 1.87
N GLU A 653 -41.38 -26.12 2.76
CA GLU A 653 -41.67 -24.95 3.61
C GLU A 653 -41.62 -23.64 2.83
N GLU A 654 -40.50 -23.39 2.15
CA GLU A 654 -40.28 -22.19 1.37
C GLU A 654 -41.27 -22.06 0.21
N LEU A 655 -41.69 -23.18 -0.40
CA LEU A 655 -42.71 -23.22 -1.45
C LEU A 655 -44.11 -23.52 -0.93
N ARG A 656 -44.37 -23.56 0.39
CA ARG A 656 -45.74 -23.78 0.93
C ARG A 656 -46.73 -22.79 0.34
N HIS A 657 -46.30 -21.57 0.04
CA HIS A 657 -47.19 -20.50 -0.40
C HIS A 657 -47.31 -20.40 -1.92
N SER A 658 -46.70 -21.33 -2.66
CA SER A 658 -46.70 -21.31 -4.13
C SER A 658 -47.39 -22.53 -4.70
N ILE A 659 -48.06 -22.36 -5.85
CA ILE A 659 -48.57 -23.50 -6.62
C ILE A 659 -47.45 -24.07 -7.49
N VAL A 660 -46.44 -24.67 -6.85
CA VAL A 660 -45.35 -25.34 -7.56
C VAL A 660 -45.61 -26.86 -7.54
N PRO A 661 -45.62 -27.52 -8.69
CA PRO A 661 -45.75 -28.98 -8.78
C PRO A 661 -44.63 -29.73 -8.03
N ASP A 662 -44.97 -30.87 -7.41
CA ASP A 662 -44.03 -31.70 -6.61
C ASP A 662 -42.86 -32.25 -7.46
N ASP A 663 -43.06 -32.45 -8.76
CA ASP A 663 -42.04 -32.84 -9.73
C ASP A 663 -40.97 -31.75 -9.91
N ILE A 664 -41.30 -30.47 -9.82
CA ILE A 664 -40.30 -29.40 -9.87
C ILE A 664 -39.49 -29.37 -8.56
N ILE A 665 -40.13 -29.65 -7.43
CA ILE A 665 -39.45 -29.76 -6.13
C ILE A 665 -38.43 -30.91 -6.17
N SER A 666 -38.74 -32.03 -6.84
CA SER A 666 -37.79 -33.14 -6.99
C SER A 666 -36.60 -32.77 -7.87
N VAL A 667 -36.80 -31.99 -8.93
CA VAL A 667 -35.71 -31.43 -9.77
C VAL A 667 -34.78 -30.51 -8.96
N LEU A 668 -35.33 -29.59 -8.16
CA LEU A 668 -34.52 -28.71 -7.31
C LEU A 668 -33.72 -29.50 -6.26
N LYS A 669 -34.31 -30.57 -5.69
CA LYS A 669 -33.61 -31.49 -4.80
C LYS A 669 -32.49 -32.25 -5.51
N ARG A 670 -32.69 -32.67 -6.76
CA ARG A 670 -31.66 -33.31 -7.58
C ARG A 670 -30.46 -32.37 -7.75
N TYR A 671 -30.69 -31.12 -8.18
CA TYR A 671 -29.61 -30.13 -8.31
C TYR A 671 -28.87 -29.85 -7.00
N HIS A 672 -29.61 -29.71 -5.89
CA HIS A 672 -29.01 -29.57 -4.57
C HIS A 672 -28.05 -30.74 -4.26
N ASN A 673 -28.50 -31.97 -4.44
CA ASN A 673 -27.71 -33.16 -4.14
C ASN A 673 -26.48 -33.28 -5.05
N GLU A 674 -26.64 -33.03 -6.35
CA GLU A 674 -25.54 -33.10 -7.32
C GLU A 674 -24.44 -32.07 -7.02
N MET A 675 -24.83 -30.82 -6.71
CA MET A 675 -23.89 -29.77 -6.29
C MET A 675 -23.18 -30.13 -4.98
N LYS A 676 -23.93 -30.61 -3.99
CA LYS A 676 -23.37 -30.97 -2.68
C LYS A 676 -22.39 -32.14 -2.79
N ILE A 677 -22.71 -33.16 -3.58
CA ILE A 677 -21.81 -34.28 -3.84
C ILE A 677 -20.54 -33.81 -4.56
N ALA A 678 -20.67 -32.96 -5.58
CA ALA A 678 -19.51 -32.39 -6.28
C ALA A 678 -18.58 -31.64 -5.32
N TRP A 679 -19.15 -30.80 -4.46
CA TRP A 679 -18.39 -30.05 -3.46
C TRP A 679 -17.66 -30.96 -2.48
N LEU A 680 -18.33 -32.00 -1.96
CA LEU A 680 -17.71 -32.99 -1.07
C LEU A 680 -16.58 -33.77 -1.75
N GLN A 681 -16.63 -33.93 -3.08
CA GLN A 681 -15.57 -34.55 -3.88
C GLN A 681 -14.45 -33.57 -4.27
N GLY A 682 -14.54 -32.30 -3.88
CA GLY A 682 -13.58 -31.26 -4.29
C GLY A 682 -13.74 -30.82 -5.75
N HIS A 683 -14.87 -31.12 -6.38
CA HIS A 683 -15.24 -30.62 -7.70
C HIS A 683 -16.09 -29.35 -7.60
N GLU A 684 -16.06 -28.53 -8.65
CA GLU A 684 -16.88 -27.32 -8.71
C GLU A 684 -18.38 -27.67 -8.80
N PRO A 685 -19.23 -27.14 -7.89
CA PRO A 685 -20.67 -27.42 -7.90
C PRO A 685 -21.35 -27.04 -9.23
N LYS A 686 -20.90 -25.93 -9.82
CA LYS A 686 -21.44 -25.38 -11.06
C LYS A 686 -21.32 -26.33 -12.25
N ALA A 687 -20.29 -27.16 -12.29
CA ALA A 687 -20.09 -28.12 -13.38
C ALA A 687 -21.15 -29.24 -13.43
N ARG A 688 -21.90 -29.43 -12.33
CA ARG A 688 -22.95 -30.46 -12.23
C ARG A 688 -24.36 -29.93 -12.45
N VAL A 689 -24.55 -28.62 -12.64
CA VAL A 689 -25.88 -28.02 -12.79
C VAL A 689 -25.98 -27.15 -14.04
N PRO A 690 -27.18 -27.04 -14.63
CA PRO A 690 -27.37 -26.23 -15.82
C PRO A 690 -27.28 -24.73 -15.49
N GLY A 691 -26.48 -24.00 -16.29
CA GLY A 691 -26.40 -22.53 -16.26
C GLY A 691 -27.44 -21.84 -17.15
N THR A 692 -28.11 -22.60 -18.02
CA THR A 692 -29.11 -22.10 -18.98
C THR A 692 -30.32 -23.02 -18.94
N LEU A 693 -31.50 -22.45 -18.65
CA LEU A 693 -32.73 -23.22 -18.48
C LEU A 693 -33.89 -22.60 -19.27
N VAL A 694 -34.86 -23.43 -19.65
CA VAL A 694 -36.11 -23.02 -20.28
C VAL A 694 -37.28 -23.38 -19.38
N PHE A 695 -38.08 -22.39 -18.95
CA PHE A 695 -39.27 -22.59 -18.15
C PHE A 695 -40.52 -22.48 -19.03
N LYS A 696 -41.09 -23.65 -19.37
CA LYS A 696 -42.26 -23.78 -20.25
C LYS A 696 -43.54 -23.95 -19.45
N GLY A 697 -44.60 -23.21 -19.75
CA GLY A 697 -45.91 -23.45 -19.12
C GLY A 697 -46.86 -22.29 -19.23
N ALA A 698 -48.12 -22.46 -18.82
CA ALA A 698 -49.11 -21.38 -18.83
C ALA A 698 -48.73 -20.24 -17.86
N CYS A 699 -49.37 -19.08 -18.00
CA CYS A 699 -49.18 -17.97 -17.09
C CYS A 699 -49.70 -18.32 -15.68
N GLY A 700 -49.06 -17.79 -14.63
CA GLY A 700 -49.45 -18.03 -13.23
C GLY A 700 -49.22 -19.46 -12.71
N THR A 701 -48.33 -20.24 -13.31
CA THR A 701 -47.97 -21.60 -12.87
C THR A 701 -46.78 -21.65 -11.90
N GLY A 702 -46.29 -20.48 -11.43
CA GLY A 702 -45.19 -20.40 -10.46
C GLY A 702 -43.78 -20.32 -11.04
N LYS A 703 -43.61 -20.21 -12.37
CA LYS A 703 -42.30 -20.06 -13.06
C LYS A 703 -41.35 -19.06 -12.41
N LYS A 704 -41.86 -17.86 -12.17
CA LYS A 704 -41.13 -16.75 -11.55
C LYS A 704 -40.72 -17.04 -10.11
N THR A 705 -41.61 -17.69 -9.34
CA THR A 705 -41.31 -18.08 -7.96
C THR A 705 -40.20 -19.13 -7.93
N VAL A 706 -40.28 -20.16 -8.77
CA VAL A 706 -39.24 -21.19 -8.88
C VAL A 706 -37.90 -20.59 -9.29
N ALA A 707 -37.87 -19.61 -10.19
CA ALA A 707 -36.63 -18.93 -10.57
C ALA A 707 -35.95 -18.23 -9.37
N ARG A 708 -36.72 -17.62 -8.47
CA ARG A 708 -36.18 -17.01 -7.23
C ARG A 708 -35.62 -18.06 -6.27
N HIS A 709 -36.30 -19.18 -6.07
CA HIS A 709 -35.78 -20.26 -5.22
C HIS A 709 -34.56 -20.94 -5.85
N LEU A 710 -34.54 -21.12 -7.17
CA LEU A 710 -33.38 -21.63 -7.90
C LEU A 710 -32.17 -20.70 -7.73
N SER A 711 -32.37 -19.38 -7.86
CA SER A 711 -31.34 -18.37 -7.59
C SER A 711 -30.80 -18.46 -6.16
N GLY A 712 -31.69 -18.56 -5.17
CA GLY A 712 -31.30 -18.74 -3.77
C GLY A 712 -30.52 -20.04 -3.52
N LEU A 713 -30.94 -21.16 -4.12
CA LEU A 713 -30.22 -22.44 -4.05
C LEU A 713 -28.83 -22.32 -4.70
N TYR A 714 -28.74 -21.74 -5.89
CA TYR A 714 -27.48 -21.59 -6.62
C TYR A 714 -26.52 -20.65 -5.88
N TYR A 715 -27.01 -19.58 -5.26
CA TYR A 715 -26.21 -18.74 -4.36
C TYR A 715 -25.71 -19.50 -3.13
N LYS A 716 -26.61 -20.23 -2.43
CA LYS A 716 -26.24 -21.04 -1.25
C LYS A 716 -25.20 -22.11 -1.56
N MET A 717 -25.11 -22.57 -2.82
CA MET A 717 -24.16 -23.58 -3.29
C MET A 717 -22.93 -23.00 -4.01
N GLY A 718 -22.76 -21.68 -4.01
CA GLY A 718 -21.60 -21.03 -4.63
C GLY A 718 -21.58 -21.05 -6.16
N VAL A 719 -22.74 -21.25 -6.81
CA VAL A 719 -22.88 -21.12 -8.27
C VAL A 719 -23.11 -19.66 -8.69
N LEU A 720 -23.72 -18.86 -7.82
CA LEU A 720 -23.99 -17.43 -8.00
C LEU A 720 -23.38 -16.62 -6.86
N LYS A 721 -23.01 -15.37 -7.13
CA LYS A 721 -22.48 -14.42 -6.13
C LYS A 721 -23.57 -13.87 -5.22
N THR A 722 -24.81 -13.75 -5.71
CA THR A 722 -25.96 -13.28 -4.91
C THR A 722 -27.22 -14.07 -5.25
N ALA A 723 -28.17 -14.12 -4.32
CA ALA A 723 -29.49 -14.73 -4.55
C ALA A 723 -30.44 -13.86 -5.40
N ALA A 724 -30.02 -12.65 -5.80
CA ALA A 724 -30.86 -11.72 -6.54
C ALA A 724 -31.21 -12.25 -7.94
N VAL A 725 -32.45 -11.99 -8.38
CA VAL A 725 -32.91 -12.27 -9.73
C VAL A 725 -33.06 -10.96 -10.49
N VAL A 726 -32.41 -10.87 -11.65
CA VAL A 726 -32.62 -9.77 -12.60
C VAL A 726 -33.75 -10.20 -13.54
N GLU A 727 -34.91 -9.56 -13.38
CA GLU A 727 -36.06 -9.81 -14.22
C GLU A 727 -36.00 -8.87 -15.44
N CYS A 728 -36.03 -9.43 -16.64
CA CYS A 728 -36.09 -8.64 -17.88
C CYS A 728 -37.20 -9.16 -18.80
N SER A 729 -37.90 -8.24 -19.45
CA SER A 729 -38.76 -8.56 -20.58
C SER A 729 -38.00 -8.41 -21.89
N VAL A 730 -38.53 -8.97 -22.98
CA VAL A 730 -37.95 -8.77 -24.32
C VAL A 730 -37.88 -7.28 -24.70
N SER A 731 -38.80 -6.46 -24.20
CA SER A 731 -38.80 -5.00 -24.41
C SER A 731 -37.62 -4.30 -23.74
N ASP A 732 -37.04 -4.87 -22.68
CA ASP A 732 -35.91 -4.29 -21.96
C ASP A 732 -34.57 -4.57 -22.66
N LEU A 733 -34.55 -5.58 -23.53
CA LEU A 733 -33.39 -5.95 -24.35
C LEU A 733 -33.33 -5.14 -25.66
N VAL A 734 -34.49 -4.73 -26.18
CA VAL A 734 -34.63 -4.22 -27.55
C VAL A 734 -34.88 -2.71 -27.59
N THR A 735 -34.40 -2.05 -28.64
CA THR A 735 -34.72 -0.66 -29.00
C THR A 735 -35.08 -0.57 -30.47
N THR A 736 -35.58 0.60 -30.89
CA THR A 736 -35.82 0.92 -32.30
C THR A 736 -34.54 1.02 -33.14
N ASN A 737 -33.35 0.98 -32.53
CA ASN A 737 -32.06 1.04 -33.21
C ASN A 737 -31.22 -0.23 -32.93
N MET A 738 -30.62 -0.82 -33.97
CA MET A 738 -29.91 -2.11 -33.85
C MET A 738 -28.63 -2.01 -32.98
N SER A 739 -27.87 -0.92 -33.13
CA SER A 739 -26.64 -0.71 -32.34
C SER A 739 -26.96 -0.55 -30.85
N HIS A 740 -28.00 0.20 -30.51
CA HIS A 740 -28.47 0.39 -29.15
C HIS A 740 -29.08 -0.87 -28.54
N THR A 741 -29.69 -1.74 -29.36
CA THR A 741 -30.20 -3.05 -28.92
C THR A 741 -29.07 -3.95 -28.43
N SER A 742 -27.92 -3.95 -29.13
CA SER A 742 -26.75 -4.71 -28.71
C SER A 742 -26.17 -4.17 -27.39
N ILE A 743 -26.10 -2.84 -27.24
CA ILE A 743 -25.64 -2.18 -26.00
C ILE A 743 -26.57 -2.48 -24.82
N ARG A 744 -27.89 -2.40 -25.01
CA ARG A 744 -28.87 -2.72 -23.97
C ARG A 744 -28.83 -4.19 -23.56
N THR A 745 -28.75 -5.09 -24.53
CA THR A 745 -28.64 -6.54 -24.25
C THR A 745 -27.38 -6.82 -23.42
N ARG A 746 -26.23 -6.24 -23.80
CA ARG A 746 -24.99 -6.33 -23.01
C ARG A 746 -25.15 -5.75 -21.61
N SER A 747 -25.71 -4.56 -21.48
CA SER A 747 -25.96 -3.92 -20.18
C SER A 747 -26.83 -4.77 -19.26
N GLN A 748 -27.85 -5.46 -19.78
CA GLN A 748 -28.68 -6.37 -18.99
C GLN A 748 -27.93 -7.65 -18.58
N LEU A 749 -27.10 -8.21 -19.47
CA LEU A 749 -26.23 -9.34 -19.15
C LEU A 749 -25.19 -8.97 -18.09
N ASP A 750 -24.57 -7.80 -18.20
CA ASP A 750 -23.61 -7.27 -17.24
C ASP A 750 -24.27 -7.00 -15.89
N ARG A 751 -25.48 -6.43 -15.87
CA ARG A 751 -26.27 -6.23 -14.64
C ARG A 751 -26.61 -7.55 -13.94
N ALA A 752 -26.80 -8.62 -14.72
CA ALA A 752 -27.10 -9.95 -14.21
C ALA A 752 -25.86 -10.80 -13.90
N ARG A 753 -24.64 -10.27 -14.11
CA ARG A 753 -23.40 -10.98 -13.78
C ARG A 753 -23.36 -11.32 -12.29
N GLY A 754 -23.03 -12.56 -11.96
CA GLY A 754 -23.11 -13.13 -10.61
C GLY A 754 -24.52 -13.42 -10.11
N LYS A 755 -25.56 -13.26 -10.94
CA LYS A 755 -26.99 -13.36 -10.60
C LYS A 755 -27.72 -14.29 -11.58
N LEU A 756 -29.01 -14.53 -11.31
CA LEU A 756 -29.90 -15.20 -12.24
C LEU A 756 -30.65 -14.17 -13.10
N LEU A 757 -30.52 -14.25 -14.43
CA LEU A 757 -31.29 -13.47 -15.40
C LEU A 757 -32.57 -14.24 -15.78
N TYR A 758 -33.73 -13.68 -15.48
CA TYR A 758 -35.03 -14.24 -15.84
C TYR A 758 -35.64 -13.44 -17.00
N VAL A 759 -35.72 -14.05 -18.19
CA VAL A 759 -36.30 -13.44 -19.39
C VAL A 759 -37.77 -13.84 -19.49
N GLU A 760 -38.67 -12.91 -19.21
CA GLU A 760 -40.11 -13.11 -19.35
C GLU A 760 -40.55 -12.97 -20.81
N ASP A 761 -41.49 -13.83 -21.22
CA ASP A 761 -42.03 -13.92 -22.59
C ASP A 761 -40.96 -14.07 -23.67
N ALA A 762 -39.98 -14.92 -23.40
CA ALA A 762 -38.81 -15.14 -24.26
C ALA A 762 -39.15 -15.62 -25.68
N HIS A 763 -40.34 -16.19 -25.90
CA HIS A 763 -40.82 -16.58 -27.24
C HIS A 763 -40.82 -15.40 -28.23
N ARG A 764 -40.99 -14.18 -27.74
CA ARG A 764 -41.01 -12.94 -28.54
C ARG A 764 -39.65 -12.55 -29.11
N LEU A 765 -38.56 -13.20 -28.68
CA LEU A 765 -37.24 -12.98 -29.27
C LEU A 765 -37.20 -13.31 -30.76
N GLY A 766 -38.11 -14.17 -31.24
CA GLY A 766 -38.22 -14.55 -32.63
C GLY A 766 -39.12 -13.67 -33.50
N ASP A 767 -39.76 -12.62 -32.95
CA ASP A 767 -40.83 -11.90 -33.64
C ASP A 767 -40.33 -10.98 -34.76
N ASN A 768 -39.30 -10.16 -34.51
CA ASN A 768 -38.88 -9.05 -35.38
C ASN A 768 -37.35 -9.00 -35.60
N GLU A 769 -36.87 -8.24 -36.59
CA GLU A 769 -35.43 -8.10 -36.87
C GLU A 769 -34.63 -7.52 -35.68
N TYR A 770 -35.21 -6.59 -34.92
CA TYR A 770 -34.57 -6.03 -33.72
C TYR A 770 -34.41 -7.06 -32.60
N THR A 771 -35.37 -7.96 -32.43
CA THR A 771 -35.30 -9.02 -31.41
C THR A 771 -34.30 -10.10 -31.82
N MET A 772 -34.12 -10.33 -33.12
CA MET A 772 -33.06 -11.21 -33.65
C MET A 772 -31.66 -10.70 -33.28
N GLN A 773 -31.41 -9.39 -33.35
CA GLN A 773 -30.13 -8.81 -32.94
C GLN A 773 -29.83 -9.06 -31.45
N ALA A 774 -30.82 -8.88 -30.58
CA ALA A 774 -30.67 -9.20 -29.15
C ALA A 774 -30.37 -10.69 -28.93
N MET A 775 -31.04 -11.57 -29.68
CA MET A 775 -30.80 -13.01 -29.63
C MET A 775 -29.39 -13.40 -30.12
N ASP A 776 -28.89 -12.77 -31.18
CA ASP A 776 -27.53 -13.04 -31.68
C ASP A 776 -26.45 -12.62 -30.66
N GLU A 777 -26.66 -11.50 -29.96
CA GLU A 777 -25.79 -11.09 -28.84
C GLU A 777 -25.88 -12.08 -27.67
N LEU A 778 -27.06 -12.58 -27.31
CA LEU A 778 -27.21 -13.64 -26.32
C LEU A 778 -26.44 -14.90 -26.73
N ILE A 779 -26.60 -15.37 -27.98
CA ILE A 779 -25.89 -16.55 -28.49
C ILE A 779 -24.36 -16.36 -28.44
N TYR A 780 -23.88 -15.15 -28.71
CA TYR A 780 -22.46 -14.83 -28.70
C TYR A 780 -21.87 -14.72 -27.28
N LEU A 781 -22.60 -14.13 -26.33
CA LEU A 781 -22.09 -13.80 -25.00
C LEU A 781 -22.33 -14.89 -23.96
N LEU A 782 -23.42 -15.65 -24.04
CA LEU A 782 -23.73 -16.68 -23.05
C LEU A 782 -22.61 -17.71 -22.87
N PRO A 783 -21.94 -18.23 -23.93
CA PRO A 783 -20.80 -19.12 -23.75
C PRO A 783 -19.62 -18.48 -23.01
N LYS A 784 -19.42 -17.16 -23.16
CA LYS A 784 -18.32 -16.41 -22.52
C LYS A 784 -18.62 -16.06 -21.08
N LEU A 785 -19.88 -15.76 -20.79
CA LEU A 785 -20.39 -15.37 -19.47
C LEU A 785 -20.90 -16.56 -18.66
N GLY A 786 -20.94 -17.77 -19.23
CA GLY A 786 -21.55 -18.95 -18.64
C GLY A 786 -20.98 -19.32 -17.26
N GLN A 787 -19.73 -18.95 -16.97
CA GLN A 787 -19.11 -19.15 -15.65
C GLN A 787 -19.60 -18.17 -14.58
N GLU A 788 -20.26 -17.08 -14.95
CA GLU A 788 -20.67 -16.03 -13.99
C GLU A 788 -22.17 -15.71 -14.05
N LEU A 789 -22.92 -16.29 -14.98
CA LEU A 789 -24.34 -15.97 -15.20
C LEU A 789 -25.18 -17.25 -15.26
N VAL A 790 -26.41 -17.17 -14.75
CA VAL A 790 -27.43 -18.20 -14.95
C VAL A 790 -28.63 -17.57 -15.66
N VAL A 791 -29.09 -18.15 -16.76
CA VAL A 791 -30.18 -17.57 -17.57
C VAL A 791 -31.37 -18.49 -17.66
N VAL A 792 -32.55 -17.95 -17.42
CA VAL A 792 -33.84 -18.65 -17.53
C VAL A 792 -34.69 -17.97 -18.59
N LEU A 793 -35.00 -18.67 -19.68
CA LEU A 793 -35.99 -18.23 -20.66
C LEU A 793 -37.36 -18.75 -20.27
N ALA A 794 -38.33 -17.87 -20.04
CA ALA A 794 -39.67 -18.25 -19.60
C ALA A 794 -40.75 -17.83 -20.59
N GLY A 795 -41.76 -18.70 -20.79
CA GLY A 795 -42.83 -18.44 -21.75
C GLY A 795 -43.86 -19.56 -21.86
N PRO A 796 -44.88 -19.41 -22.72
CA PRO A 796 -45.84 -20.48 -23.04
C PRO A 796 -45.14 -21.64 -23.77
N SER A 797 -45.53 -22.89 -23.47
CA SER A 797 -44.82 -24.07 -23.97
C SER A 797 -44.75 -24.12 -25.49
N GLN A 798 -45.91 -24.00 -26.17
CA GLN A 798 -46.00 -24.12 -27.62
C GLN A 798 -45.17 -23.05 -28.37
N GLU A 799 -45.14 -21.83 -27.83
CA GLU A 799 -44.44 -20.71 -28.46
C GLU A 799 -42.92 -20.79 -28.25
N LEU A 800 -42.48 -21.24 -27.07
CA LEU A 800 -41.07 -21.52 -26.83
C LEU A 800 -40.56 -22.71 -27.65
N ASP A 801 -41.37 -23.78 -27.78
CA ASP A 801 -41.04 -24.92 -28.64
C ASP A 801 -40.83 -24.46 -30.09
N HIS A 802 -41.72 -23.59 -30.58
CA HIS A 802 -41.62 -23.02 -31.92
C HIS A 802 -40.37 -22.14 -32.08
N LEU A 803 -40.05 -21.29 -31.10
CA LEU A 803 -38.82 -20.48 -31.11
C LEU A 803 -37.56 -21.35 -31.18
N LEU A 804 -37.46 -22.36 -30.31
CA LEU A 804 -36.27 -23.22 -30.22
C LEU A 804 -36.12 -24.11 -31.46
N ALA A 805 -37.23 -24.62 -32.02
CA ALA A 805 -37.22 -25.39 -33.27
C ALA A 805 -36.71 -24.56 -34.45
N ASN A 806 -37.10 -23.29 -34.53
CA ASN A 806 -36.68 -22.39 -35.60
C ASN A 806 -35.27 -21.82 -35.41
N LYS A 807 -34.69 -21.92 -34.20
CA LYS A 807 -33.39 -21.33 -33.83
C LYS A 807 -32.47 -22.36 -33.17
N PRO A 808 -31.85 -23.25 -33.97
CA PRO A 808 -31.05 -24.37 -33.44
C PRO A 808 -29.82 -23.92 -32.64
N ARG A 809 -29.22 -22.77 -32.98
CA ARG A 809 -28.10 -22.19 -32.21
C ARG A 809 -28.52 -21.82 -30.79
N LEU A 810 -29.70 -21.21 -30.63
CA LEU A 810 -30.24 -20.89 -29.30
C LEU A 810 -30.60 -22.19 -28.55
N ALA A 811 -31.27 -23.13 -29.22
CA ALA A 811 -31.63 -24.42 -28.63
C ALA A 811 -30.42 -25.21 -28.10
N SER A 812 -29.28 -25.16 -28.82
CA SER A 812 -28.05 -25.83 -28.38
C SER A 812 -27.48 -25.30 -27.05
N LEU A 813 -27.75 -24.03 -26.72
CA LEU A 813 -27.33 -23.39 -25.49
C LEU A 813 -28.29 -23.67 -24.33
N PHE A 814 -29.55 -24.02 -24.61
CA PHE A 814 -30.62 -24.19 -23.63
C PHE A 814 -31.15 -25.62 -23.66
N GLN A 815 -30.36 -26.55 -23.12
CA GLN A 815 -30.67 -27.99 -23.16
C GLN A 815 -31.57 -28.44 -22.00
N GLU A 816 -31.55 -27.72 -20.87
CA GLU A 816 -32.40 -28.07 -19.73
C GLU A 816 -33.77 -27.37 -19.82
N GLU A 817 -34.83 -28.16 -19.82
CA GLU A 817 -36.20 -27.68 -19.91
C GLU A 817 -37.03 -28.12 -18.70
N ILE A 818 -37.65 -27.16 -18.02
CA ILE A 818 -38.57 -27.40 -16.91
C ILE A 818 -39.99 -27.06 -17.36
N VAL A 819 -40.86 -28.07 -17.36
CA VAL A 819 -42.25 -27.94 -17.80
C VAL A 819 -43.17 -27.77 -16.59
N PHE A 820 -43.85 -26.63 -16.54
CA PHE A 820 -44.81 -26.26 -15.53
C PHE A 820 -46.20 -26.64 -15.98
N ARG A 821 -46.74 -27.73 -15.41
CA ARG A 821 -48.11 -28.16 -15.64
C ARG A 821 -49.12 -27.16 -15.07
N ASN A 822 -50.33 -27.16 -15.62
CA ASN A 822 -51.43 -26.43 -15.00
C ASN A 822 -51.79 -27.05 -13.64
N PRO A 823 -52.04 -26.23 -12.62
CA PRO A 823 -52.43 -26.72 -11.32
C PRO A 823 -53.80 -27.37 -11.32
N THR A 824 -53.92 -28.42 -10.51
CA THR A 824 -55.18 -29.08 -10.26
C THR A 824 -56.13 -28.17 -9.48
N PRO A 825 -57.46 -28.34 -9.62
CA PRO A 825 -58.43 -27.56 -8.85
C PRO A 825 -58.17 -27.58 -7.34
N ARG A 826 -57.73 -28.74 -6.80
CA ARG A 826 -57.37 -28.88 -5.38
C ARG A 826 -56.15 -28.05 -4.99
N GLU A 827 -55.12 -27.99 -5.84
CA GLU A 827 -53.95 -27.12 -5.61
C GLU A 827 -54.34 -25.64 -5.63
N CYS A 828 -55.24 -25.23 -6.53
CA CYS A 828 -55.78 -23.87 -6.57
C CYS A 828 -56.59 -23.51 -5.32
N LEU A 829 -57.46 -24.42 -4.83
CA LEU A 829 -58.23 -24.19 -3.59
C LEU A 829 -57.32 -24.11 -2.36
N ARG A 830 -56.28 -24.94 -2.29
CA ARG A 830 -55.27 -24.85 -1.23
C ARG A 830 -54.49 -23.53 -1.28
N LEU A 831 -54.15 -23.02 -2.46
CA LEU A 831 -53.55 -21.69 -2.57
C LEU A 831 -54.52 -20.62 -2.05
N LEU A 832 -55.78 -20.68 -2.48
CA LEU A 832 -56.80 -19.71 -2.05
C LEU A 832 -56.96 -19.69 -0.53
N ASP A 833 -57.04 -20.87 0.09
CA ASP A 833 -57.16 -21.03 1.55
C ASP A 833 -55.97 -20.40 2.30
N ARG A 834 -54.74 -20.66 1.84
CA ARG A 834 -53.51 -20.07 2.40
C ARG A 834 -53.46 -18.55 2.25
N ARG A 835 -53.86 -18.02 1.09
CA ARG A 835 -53.90 -16.56 0.86
C ARG A 835 -54.89 -15.86 1.78
N LEU A 836 -56.04 -16.48 2.04
CA LEU A 836 -57.02 -15.94 2.98
C LEU A 836 -56.49 -15.98 4.43
N GLU A 837 -55.74 -17.02 4.80
CA GLU A 837 -55.07 -17.12 6.10
C GLU A 837 -54.01 -16.03 6.30
N GLU A 838 -53.18 -15.76 5.28
CA GLU A 838 -52.18 -14.67 5.28
C GLU A 838 -52.82 -13.29 5.50
N GLU A 839 -53.95 -13.03 4.86
CA GLU A 839 -54.71 -11.77 4.96
C GLU A 839 -55.54 -11.67 6.26
N GLY A 840 -55.36 -12.61 7.19
CA GLY A 840 -55.99 -12.58 8.51
C GLY A 840 -57.47 -12.97 8.53
N VAL A 841 -58.00 -13.57 7.45
CA VAL A 841 -59.35 -14.16 7.46
C VAL A 841 -59.27 -15.45 8.28
N ARG A 842 -59.90 -15.46 9.46
CA ARG A 842 -59.88 -16.62 10.38
C ARG A 842 -61.17 -17.44 10.21
N GLY A 843 -61.19 -18.67 10.75
CA GLY A 843 -62.36 -19.57 10.70
C GLY A 843 -62.22 -20.80 9.78
N GLN A 844 -63.08 -21.81 10.00
CA GLN A 844 -63.08 -23.05 9.21
C GLN A 844 -63.72 -22.83 7.84
N ARG A 845 -62.90 -22.86 6.78
CA ARG A 845 -63.34 -22.69 5.38
C ARG A 845 -63.56 -24.05 4.72
N LEU A 846 -64.59 -24.78 5.18
CA LEU A 846 -64.87 -26.15 4.74
C LEU A 846 -65.11 -26.23 3.22
N PHE A 847 -65.67 -25.18 2.61
CA PHE A 847 -65.82 -25.06 1.15
C PHE A 847 -64.48 -25.08 0.37
N LEU A 848 -63.34 -24.85 1.01
CA LEU A 848 -62.00 -24.97 0.39
C LEU A 848 -61.28 -26.26 0.77
N THR A 849 -61.57 -26.83 1.94
CA THR A 849 -60.75 -27.89 2.55
C THR A 849 -61.43 -29.27 2.61
N ASP A 850 -62.75 -29.35 2.76
CA ASP A 850 -63.47 -30.63 2.94
C ASP A 850 -64.18 -31.10 1.65
N PRO A 851 -63.73 -32.21 1.02
CA PRO A 851 -64.37 -32.78 -0.17
C PRO A 851 -65.78 -33.36 0.05
N ARG A 852 -66.21 -33.54 1.30
CA ARG A 852 -67.54 -34.04 1.65
C ARG A 852 -68.60 -32.97 1.47
N GLU A 853 -68.25 -31.70 1.63
CA GLU A 853 -69.16 -30.57 1.51
C GLU A 853 -69.65 -30.34 0.08
N ALA A 854 -70.93 -29.97 -0.05
CA ALA A 854 -71.53 -29.68 -1.36
C ALA A 854 -70.90 -28.42 -1.98
N THR A 855 -70.62 -27.40 -1.17
CA THR A 855 -69.99 -26.14 -1.61
C THR A 855 -68.58 -26.38 -2.15
N HIS A 856 -67.78 -27.25 -1.51
CA HIS A 856 -66.46 -27.63 -2.00
C HIS A 856 -66.47 -28.28 -3.38
N ARG A 857 -67.46 -29.15 -3.64
CA ARG A 857 -67.61 -29.79 -4.97
C ARG A 857 -67.90 -28.76 -6.05
N GLU A 858 -68.72 -27.76 -5.74
CA GLU A 858 -69.04 -26.67 -6.68
C GLU A 858 -67.85 -25.73 -6.91
N PHE A 859 -67.07 -25.41 -5.88
CA PHE A 859 -65.80 -24.67 -6.01
C PHE A 859 -64.78 -25.42 -6.87
N THR A 860 -64.63 -26.72 -6.61
CA THR A 860 -63.75 -27.60 -7.40
C THR A 860 -64.20 -27.64 -8.86
N ARG A 861 -65.52 -27.77 -9.11
CA ARG A 861 -66.09 -27.77 -10.46
C ARG A 861 -65.90 -26.43 -11.16
N ALA A 862 -66.12 -25.31 -10.47
CA ALA A 862 -65.91 -23.97 -11.02
C ALA A 862 -64.46 -23.79 -11.51
N ILE A 863 -63.47 -24.16 -10.69
CA ILE A 863 -62.06 -24.07 -11.06
C ILE A 863 -61.71 -25.05 -12.18
N GLN A 864 -62.29 -26.25 -12.19
CA GLN A 864 -62.08 -27.22 -13.27
C GLN A 864 -62.60 -26.71 -14.62
N ILE A 865 -63.72 -25.99 -14.64
CA ILE A 865 -64.23 -25.37 -15.88
C ILE A 865 -63.38 -24.19 -16.27
N LEU A 866 -63.04 -23.32 -15.30
CA LEU A 866 -62.19 -22.16 -15.52
C LEU A 866 -60.82 -22.57 -16.09
N SER A 867 -60.23 -23.68 -15.64
CA SER A 867 -58.92 -24.15 -16.13
C SER A 867 -58.94 -24.61 -17.59
N MET A 868 -60.12 -24.85 -18.18
CA MET A 868 -60.28 -25.10 -19.61
C MET A 868 -60.28 -23.82 -20.45
N PHE A 869 -60.46 -22.64 -19.84
CA PHE A 869 -60.51 -21.38 -20.59
C PHE A 869 -59.09 -20.91 -20.94
N PRO A 870 -58.81 -20.52 -22.20
CA PRO A 870 -57.50 -19.97 -22.59
C PRO A 870 -57.09 -18.72 -21.80
N CYS A 871 -58.05 -17.96 -21.28
CA CYS A 871 -57.82 -16.75 -20.48
C CYS A 871 -57.62 -17.01 -18.98
N TRP A 872 -57.51 -18.28 -18.56
CA TRP A 872 -57.24 -18.67 -17.18
C TRP A 872 -55.78 -18.40 -16.81
N GLY A 873 -55.60 -17.55 -15.80
CA GLY A 873 -54.30 -17.07 -15.32
C GLY A 873 -53.75 -17.83 -14.12
N ASN A 874 -54.31 -19.01 -13.79
CA ASN A 874 -53.90 -19.86 -12.67
C ASN A 874 -53.76 -19.06 -11.35
N SER A 875 -52.56 -18.97 -10.77
CA SER A 875 -52.33 -18.26 -9.50
C SER A 875 -52.80 -16.80 -9.53
N ARG A 876 -52.68 -16.10 -10.67
CA ARG A 876 -53.10 -14.69 -10.80
C ARG A 876 -54.61 -14.52 -10.60
N ASP A 877 -55.40 -15.48 -11.08
CA ASP A 877 -56.85 -15.46 -10.93
C ASP A 877 -57.28 -15.89 -9.53
N ILE A 878 -56.55 -16.81 -8.90
CA ILE A 878 -56.76 -17.17 -7.49
C ILE A 878 -56.42 -16.00 -6.56
N GLU A 879 -55.35 -15.26 -6.83
CA GLU A 879 -55.00 -14.03 -6.09
C GLU A 879 -56.04 -12.92 -6.31
N LEU A 880 -56.63 -12.82 -7.50
CA LEU A 880 -57.76 -11.92 -7.75
C LEU A 880 -58.99 -12.33 -6.92
N LEU A 881 -59.29 -13.64 -6.88
CA LEU A 881 -60.40 -14.19 -6.10
C LEU A 881 -60.22 -13.94 -4.60
N ALA A 882 -59.03 -14.20 -4.07
CA ALA A 882 -58.68 -13.94 -2.68
C ALA A 882 -58.89 -12.46 -2.32
N ARG A 883 -58.38 -11.54 -3.15
CA ARG A 883 -58.58 -10.09 -2.95
C ARG A 883 -60.05 -9.69 -2.94
N TRP A 884 -60.88 -10.27 -3.81
CA TRP A 884 -62.32 -10.01 -3.80
C TRP A 884 -62.99 -10.55 -2.54
N MET A 885 -62.61 -11.74 -2.08
CA MET A 885 -63.14 -12.31 -0.85
C MET A 885 -62.77 -11.47 0.38
N VAL A 886 -61.50 -11.06 0.52
CA VAL A 886 -61.05 -10.15 1.58
C VAL A 886 -61.79 -8.82 1.52
N SER A 887 -61.93 -8.24 0.32
CA SER A 887 -62.66 -6.98 0.14
C SER A 887 -64.12 -7.07 0.56
N VAL A 888 -64.79 -8.22 0.38
CA VAL A 888 -66.16 -8.42 0.86
C VAL A 888 -66.21 -8.48 2.39
N CYS A 889 -65.25 -9.14 3.03
CA CYS A 889 -65.19 -9.21 4.49
C CYS A 889 -64.84 -7.85 5.15
N VAL A 890 -64.01 -7.03 4.50
CA VAL A 890 -63.57 -5.73 5.03
C VAL A 890 -64.61 -4.63 4.80
N ARG A 891 -65.43 -4.73 3.75
CA ARG A 891 -66.39 -3.67 3.37
C ARG A 891 -67.37 -3.31 4.50
N ASP A 892 -67.75 -4.29 5.30
CA ASP A 892 -68.79 -4.15 6.32
C ASP A 892 -68.18 -3.89 7.73
N LEU A 893 -66.87 -3.58 7.82
CA LEU A 893 -66.19 -3.25 9.08
C LEU A 893 -66.42 -1.78 9.48
N PRO A 894 -66.68 -1.49 10.78
CA PRO A 894 -66.82 -0.12 11.27
C PRO A 894 -65.48 0.63 11.23
N LEU A 895 -65.48 1.89 10.79
CA LEU A 895 -64.29 2.75 10.65
C LEU A 895 -63.98 3.58 11.93
N ASP A 896 -64.76 3.37 13.00
CA ASP A 896 -64.82 4.29 14.15
C ASP A 896 -63.73 4.04 15.22
N GLY A 897 -62.70 3.24 14.91
CA GLY A 897 -61.53 3.02 15.78
C GLY A 897 -61.75 2.09 16.99
N THR A 898 -62.89 1.39 17.07
CA THR A 898 -63.11 0.30 18.03
C THR A 898 -62.35 -0.97 17.62
N ALA A 899 -62.17 -1.90 18.57
CA ALA A 899 -61.48 -3.17 18.30
C ALA A 899 -62.11 -3.87 17.08
N LEU A 900 -61.29 -4.13 16.06
CA LEU A 900 -61.74 -4.75 14.80
C LEU A 900 -62.34 -6.13 15.09
N PRO A 901 -63.60 -6.41 14.71
CA PRO A 901 -64.18 -7.75 14.85
C PRO A 901 -63.42 -8.76 13.98
N GLU A 902 -63.45 -10.03 14.38
CA GLU A 902 -62.81 -11.11 13.62
C GLU A 902 -63.39 -11.20 12.20
N VAL A 903 -62.49 -11.13 11.21
CA VAL A 903 -62.85 -11.15 9.80
C VAL A 903 -63.15 -12.59 9.38
N ASN A 904 -64.46 -12.90 9.26
CA ASN A 904 -64.95 -14.22 8.84
C ASN A 904 -65.58 -14.12 7.43
N LEU A 905 -65.42 -15.18 6.64
CA LEU A 905 -65.95 -15.28 5.28
C LEU A 905 -67.02 -16.38 5.22
N SER A 906 -68.26 -16.04 4.84
CA SER A 906 -69.33 -17.04 4.68
C SER A 906 -69.25 -17.75 3.32
N ASP A 907 -69.77 -18.98 3.26
CA ASP A 907 -69.86 -19.78 2.03
C ASP A 907 -70.61 -19.04 0.91
N GLU A 908 -71.67 -18.30 1.25
CA GLU A 908 -72.46 -17.51 0.28
C GLU A 908 -71.66 -16.34 -0.31
N GLN A 909 -70.95 -15.58 0.54
CA GLN A 909 -70.09 -14.49 0.12
C GLN A 909 -68.94 -14.98 -0.77
N ALA A 910 -68.33 -16.10 -0.38
CA ALA A 910 -67.26 -16.74 -1.13
C ALA A 910 -67.77 -17.22 -2.51
N MET A 911 -68.94 -17.86 -2.54
CA MET A 911 -69.55 -18.36 -3.78
C MET A 911 -69.94 -17.21 -4.72
N ALA A 912 -70.44 -16.09 -4.19
CA ALA A 912 -70.73 -14.90 -4.99
C ALA A 912 -69.47 -14.36 -5.71
N CYS A 913 -68.32 -14.36 -5.02
CA CYS A 913 -67.03 -13.98 -5.61
C CYS A 913 -66.60 -14.96 -6.72
N MET A 914 -66.79 -16.27 -6.52
CA MET A 914 -66.49 -17.29 -7.52
C MET A 914 -67.38 -17.15 -8.77
N ILE A 915 -68.69 -16.91 -8.60
CA ILE A 915 -69.62 -16.65 -9.72
C ILE A 915 -69.18 -15.40 -10.49
N LYS A 916 -68.79 -14.33 -9.78
CA LYS A 916 -68.29 -13.10 -10.39
C LYS A 916 -67.05 -13.38 -11.25
N LEU A 917 -66.10 -14.18 -10.76
CA LEU A 917 -64.90 -14.56 -11.51
C LEU A 917 -65.25 -15.40 -12.73
N PHE A 918 -66.13 -16.38 -12.56
CA PHE A 918 -66.61 -17.25 -13.62
C PHE A 918 -67.26 -16.47 -14.76
N ASN A 919 -68.19 -15.57 -14.43
CA ASN A 919 -68.86 -14.72 -15.42
C ASN A 919 -67.85 -13.81 -16.14
N LEU A 920 -66.94 -13.17 -15.40
CA LEU A 920 -65.90 -12.31 -15.99
C LEU A 920 -65.05 -13.08 -17.01
N LYS A 921 -64.62 -14.30 -16.69
CA LYS A 921 -63.78 -15.11 -17.58
C LYS A 921 -64.55 -15.66 -18.77
N ARG A 922 -65.78 -16.13 -18.55
CA ARG A 922 -66.68 -16.57 -19.62
C ARG A 922 -66.97 -15.44 -20.60
N ASP A 923 -67.24 -14.24 -20.11
CA ASP A 923 -67.57 -13.11 -20.98
C ASP A 923 -66.35 -12.70 -21.82
N ARG A 924 -65.13 -12.74 -21.26
CA ARG A 924 -63.88 -12.58 -22.03
C ARG A 924 -63.67 -13.67 -23.08
N LEU A 925 -64.09 -14.91 -22.81
CA LEU A 925 -64.03 -16.01 -23.78
C LEU A 925 -64.87 -15.72 -25.03
N ARG A 926 -66.04 -15.08 -24.88
CA ARG A 926 -66.94 -14.74 -25.99
C ARG A 926 -66.36 -13.73 -26.96
N PHE A 927 -65.48 -12.85 -26.48
CA PHE A 927 -64.79 -11.85 -27.30
C PHE A 927 -63.42 -12.33 -27.80
N ASN A 928 -62.96 -13.50 -27.35
CA ASN A 928 -61.66 -14.02 -27.74
C ASN A 928 -61.74 -14.72 -29.11
N GLN A 929 -60.95 -14.26 -30.07
CA GLN A 929 -60.88 -14.85 -31.42
C GLN A 929 -60.00 -16.11 -31.47
N ASP A 930 -59.40 -16.51 -30.35
CA ASP A 930 -58.51 -17.67 -30.21
C ASP A 930 -59.16 -18.96 -30.75
N PRO A 931 -58.51 -19.70 -31.66
CA PRO A 931 -59.02 -20.97 -32.19
C PRO A 931 -59.35 -22.00 -31.10
N LYS A 932 -58.68 -21.98 -29.93
CA LYS A 932 -59.02 -22.84 -28.77
C LYS A 932 -60.33 -22.45 -28.09
N ALA A 933 -60.75 -21.18 -28.20
CA ALA A 933 -62.06 -20.74 -27.73
C ALA A 933 -63.19 -21.25 -28.65
N ARG A 934 -62.91 -21.52 -29.94
CA ARG A 934 -63.88 -22.04 -30.90
C ARG A 934 -64.22 -23.52 -30.70
N THR A 935 -63.32 -24.28 -30.05
CA THR A 935 -63.52 -25.70 -29.70
C THR A 935 -64.32 -25.91 -28.40
N LEU A 936 -64.53 -24.85 -27.62
CA LEU A 936 -65.36 -24.91 -26.41
C LEU A 936 -66.86 -24.77 -26.77
N PRO A 937 -67.78 -25.37 -25.99
CA PRO A 937 -69.21 -25.27 -26.25
C PRO A 937 -69.67 -23.80 -26.33
N ARG A 938 -70.31 -23.41 -27.45
CA ARG A 938 -70.78 -22.03 -27.69
C ARG A 938 -71.80 -21.54 -26.65
N ILE A 939 -72.41 -22.45 -25.89
CA ILE A 939 -73.38 -22.15 -24.83
C ILE A 939 -72.83 -22.67 -23.49
N LEU A 940 -71.86 -21.96 -22.92
CA LEU A 940 -71.57 -22.08 -21.48
C LEU A 940 -72.67 -21.34 -20.72
N SER A 941 -73.62 -22.07 -20.14
CA SER A 941 -74.71 -21.48 -19.34
C SER A 941 -74.17 -20.80 -18.08
N GLN A 942 -74.89 -19.78 -17.61
CA GLN A 942 -74.62 -19.19 -16.28
C GLN A 942 -74.79 -20.26 -15.18
N PRO A 943 -74.05 -20.14 -14.05
CA PRO A 943 -74.33 -20.94 -12.86
C PRO A 943 -75.80 -20.77 -12.46
N ARG A 944 -76.50 -21.86 -12.14
CA ARG A 944 -77.93 -21.82 -11.77
C ARG A 944 -78.08 -21.88 -10.26
N CYS A 945 -78.89 -21.00 -9.69
CA CYS A 945 -79.38 -21.13 -8.31
C CYS A 945 -80.57 -22.08 -8.30
N THR A 946 -80.56 -23.09 -7.42
CA THR A 946 -81.68 -24.03 -7.27
C THR A 946 -82.41 -23.79 -5.95
N GLU A 947 -83.74 -23.87 -5.95
CA GLU A 947 -84.60 -23.55 -4.78
C GLU A 947 -84.40 -24.47 -3.57
N ARG A 948 -83.69 -25.60 -3.71
CA ARG A 948 -83.45 -26.57 -2.63
C ARG A 948 -82.00 -27.06 -2.49
N GLY A 949 -81.01 -26.41 -3.11
CA GLY A 949 -79.64 -26.92 -3.02
C GLY A 949 -78.57 -26.13 -3.75
N GLY A 950 -78.34 -24.89 -3.31
CA GLY A 950 -77.15 -24.11 -3.64
C GLY A 950 -76.97 -23.74 -5.12
N VAL A 951 -75.83 -23.10 -5.39
CA VAL A 951 -75.37 -22.70 -6.73
C VAL A 951 -74.76 -23.92 -7.41
N ARG A 952 -75.17 -24.22 -8.65
CA ARG A 952 -74.57 -25.29 -9.46
C ARG A 952 -73.89 -24.75 -10.70
N PHE A 953 -72.61 -25.06 -10.87
CA PHE A 953 -71.87 -24.78 -12.10
C PHE A 953 -72.23 -25.80 -13.20
N PRO A 954 -72.25 -25.37 -14.48
CA PRO A 954 -72.57 -26.25 -15.60
C PRO A 954 -71.62 -27.46 -15.64
N VAL A 955 -72.15 -28.62 -16.01
CA VAL A 955 -71.37 -29.87 -16.15
C VAL A 955 -70.77 -29.95 -17.54
#